data_AF-A0A955CJ90-F1
#
_entry.id   AF-A0A955CJ90-F1
#
_cell.length_a   1.000
_cell.length_b   1.000
_cell.length_c   1.000
_cell.angle_alpha   90.00
_cell.angle_beta   90.00
_cell.angle_gamma   90.00
#
_symmetry.space_group_name_H-M   'P 1'
#
loop_
_entity.id
_entity.type
_entity.pdbx_description
1 polymer ?
#
loop_
_entity_poly.entity_id
_entity_poly.type
_entity_poly.pdbx_seq_one_letter_code
_entity_poly.pdbx_strand_id
1 'polypeptide(L)'
;MASYTRGMHWLGLGKRIQRRHAHRRSSTLNLESLEKRELLAADIVTSTDGSITIGADFVSSEVHSSGWTESITDVTVDSPLTIDSGFPRTTESLTSLSGTANSSETVSVTVGGQVANWSPGAGTWSMSNVSLNPGINRVYVRAFDGPGGTGNQVDGHYIDIWYDTGSNVNTDLRVPFGSTWEYWDQGSEPTGSWQSTDPSPAWPTGSGQLGYGDGDEATQINETVGGNQLATAYFRHKFNIAAGEAASYNRVVVDLVYDDGAAVYLNGTEIIRTENLPGTVGDGILDYNTYADIGGTEENTQRQYVLTGAQISGLLQDGENVIAVEVHQHDAGSSDLSFDLALTADQAEAFSIPMGSTWEYLDDGSDQGTSWRTTAPNPAWATGDAQLGYGDGDETTVVDRGPAGSPHVTTYFRHAFNLPAGAAEQYNQIAIDLLYDDGAAVYINGVEVARTDNLPGTLGDNAVQFDTLADFNGAGTEENTTQRFVVPPSLVEGLLQDGPNVIAVEVHQHDLGSSDMSFDLALTASQAGADGVRTVGGVLPAGTTTWTAEDGPYLIASDVTVPVGGVLVIEPGTTVYWAQSQSLNVLGQIIAEGTPDERIRFTRQPGTNDVSSGIQFDSMSDNRITYAILEWGGTGGNEGLIGLDNSRLSLDHVVLDHAERRRIRSIESTLVVRNSVFADIFGPGAPPTTDNLSEHIWGRNPPAGGEWVVENNIFGITKGHNDVIDFDAGVRPAPIPQILNNTFLGGGDDAMDFEGDVHIEGNFIQNFIKDEWNTGSGNSNGISAGVGRHYVMVRNVFQNVEQVAQVKQDSFLTFVNNTVVDVLVSAIYFQRPTGGEFGRGAYVDGNIFANTAVIFDEYVETTDIEMNNSAGNAAAAVFGTGNIIVDPLLADPANYDFNLLAGSPASGTGPNGVDMGALIPRGASISGEPPLITTETSATLAIGGPDLWGYRYRVDGGAWSSPVDVANPGTKEQVIPSIELADLGPGTHQVVVLARTSPGVWHWQSTPT
;
A
#
# COMPACT_ATOMS: atom_id res chain seq x y z
N MET A 1 5.19 49.63 -43.13
CA MET A 1 4.38 50.85 -42.90
C MET A 1 3.83 50.74 -41.49
N ALA A 2 3.94 51.64 -40.52
CA ALA A 2 4.80 52.79 -40.25
C ALA A 2 4.84 52.90 -38.69
N SER A 3 5.96 53.39 -38.15
CA SER A 3 6.31 53.61 -36.73
C SER A 3 5.31 54.42 -35.90
N TYR A 4 5.33 54.28 -34.56
CA TYR A 4 5.56 55.42 -33.65
C TYR A 4 6.01 54.98 -32.23
N THR A 5 6.87 55.81 -31.64
CA THR A 5 7.66 55.63 -30.41
C THR A 5 7.22 56.63 -29.31
N ARG A 6 7.47 56.25 -28.05
CA ARG A 6 7.70 57.08 -26.82
C ARG A 6 6.53 57.77 -26.09
N GLY A 7 6.59 57.68 -24.75
CA GLY A 7 6.10 58.72 -23.82
C GLY A 7 6.01 58.30 -22.35
N MET A 8 7.09 58.45 -21.57
CA MET A 8 7.03 58.55 -20.10
C MET A 8 6.26 59.81 -19.68
N HIS A 9 5.40 59.72 -18.66
CA HIS A 9 5.11 60.86 -17.78
C HIS A 9 4.78 60.37 -16.36
N TRP A 10 5.69 60.64 -15.43
CA TRP A 10 5.44 60.68 -13.99
C TRP A 10 4.77 62.01 -13.64
N LEU A 11 3.70 61.97 -12.84
CA LEU A 11 3.26 63.06 -11.97
C LEU A 11 2.38 62.48 -10.87
N GLY A 12 2.87 62.56 -9.63
CA GLY A 12 2.18 62.09 -8.44
C GLY A 12 1.14 63.06 -7.91
N LEU A 13 0.26 62.53 -7.05
CA LEU A 13 -0.38 63.28 -5.98
C LEU A 13 -0.85 62.27 -4.91
N GLY A 14 -0.12 62.26 -3.80
CA GLY A 14 -0.44 61.45 -2.63
C GLY A 14 -1.60 62.02 -1.83
N LYS A 15 -2.32 61.13 -1.15
CA LYS A 15 -3.02 61.43 0.10
C LYS A 15 -2.82 60.27 1.07
N ARG A 16 -2.04 60.56 2.12
CA ARG A 16 -1.97 59.83 3.38
C ARG A 16 -3.33 59.84 4.06
N ILE A 17 -3.79 58.70 4.55
CA ILE A 17 -4.66 58.62 5.72
C ILE A 17 -4.04 57.60 6.68
N GLN A 18 -3.57 58.11 7.81
CA GLN A 18 -3.15 57.32 8.97
C GLN A 18 -4.36 56.61 9.58
N ARG A 19 -4.27 55.31 9.83
CA ARG A 19 -5.11 54.64 10.84
C ARG A 19 -4.28 54.41 12.11
N ARG A 20 -4.82 54.90 13.21
CA ARG A 20 -4.25 54.88 14.56
C ARG A 20 -4.38 53.46 15.14
N HIS A 21 -3.28 52.94 15.68
CA HIS A 21 -3.34 51.91 16.71
C HIS A 21 -3.97 52.51 17.97
N ALA A 22 -5.03 51.87 18.47
CA ALA A 22 -5.57 52.11 19.80
C ALA A 22 -5.43 50.82 20.62
N HIS A 23 -4.47 50.83 21.56
CA HIS A 23 -4.50 49.95 22.72
C HIS A 23 -5.79 50.19 23.52
N ARG A 24 -6.51 49.12 23.86
CA ARG A 24 -7.37 49.11 25.04
C ARG A 24 -7.15 47.82 25.83
N ARG A 25 -6.89 48.03 27.12
CA ARG A 25 -6.71 47.03 28.17
C ARG A 25 -8.05 46.38 28.53
N SER A 26 -7.97 45.05 28.73
CA SER A 26 -8.60 44.23 29.78
C SER A 26 -9.75 44.84 30.59
N SER A 27 -10.89 44.15 30.57
CA SER A 27 -11.74 43.97 31.74
C SER A 27 -12.13 42.49 31.83
N THR A 28 -11.66 41.87 32.90
CA THR A 28 -12.03 40.55 33.42
C THR A 28 -13.54 40.38 33.59
N LEU A 29 -14.07 39.25 33.14
CA LEU A 29 -15.32 38.68 33.63
C LEU A 29 -15.11 37.17 33.80
N ASN A 30 -15.09 36.74 35.06
CA ASN A 30 -15.11 35.34 35.48
C ASN A 30 -16.40 34.68 35.00
N LEU A 31 -16.27 33.54 34.31
CA LEU A 31 -17.25 32.47 34.29
C LEU A 31 -16.50 31.17 34.56
N GLU A 32 -16.46 30.79 35.84
CA GLU A 32 -16.22 29.40 36.25
C GLU A 32 -17.51 28.60 36.05
N SER A 33 -17.34 27.33 35.71
CA SER A 33 -18.31 26.24 35.62
C SER A 33 -19.21 26.21 34.38
N LEU A 34 -18.79 25.40 33.39
CA LEU A 34 -19.60 24.37 32.75
C LEU A 34 -18.65 23.34 32.13
N GLU A 35 -18.98 22.07 32.32
CA GLU A 35 -18.14 20.89 32.12
C GLU A 35 -17.63 20.79 30.68
N LYS A 36 -16.30 20.69 30.55
CA LYS A 36 -15.61 20.32 29.31
C LYS A 36 -15.94 18.86 28.99
N ARG A 37 -16.61 18.63 27.86
CA ARG A 37 -16.61 17.35 27.16
C ARG A 37 -15.87 17.59 25.85
N GLU A 38 -14.64 17.09 25.77
CA GLU A 38 -13.83 17.06 24.56
C GLU A 38 -13.85 15.61 24.03
N LEU A 39 -14.26 15.46 22.78
CA LEU A 39 -14.31 14.19 22.04
C LEU A 39 -13.21 14.24 20.97
N LEU A 40 -12.25 13.32 21.05
CA LEU A 40 -11.25 13.07 20.02
C LEU A 40 -11.39 11.65 19.47
N ALA A 41 -11.47 11.55 18.15
CA ALA A 41 -10.99 10.49 17.24
C ALA A 41 -11.22 9.00 17.56
N ALA A 42 -12.01 8.65 18.56
CA ALA A 42 -12.69 7.37 18.65
C ALA A 42 -14.18 7.67 18.51
N ASP A 43 -14.78 7.12 17.47
CA ASP A 43 -16.10 7.44 16.95
C ASP A 43 -16.20 8.83 16.29
N ILE A 44 -16.39 8.84 14.97
CA ILE A 44 -17.42 9.73 14.44
C ILE A 44 -18.73 9.25 15.07
N VAL A 45 -19.03 9.75 16.27
CA VAL A 45 -20.34 9.58 16.86
C VAL A 45 -21.27 10.43 15.99
N THR A 46 -21.94 9.79 15.04
CA THR A 46 -23.30 10.23 14.76
C THR A 46 -24.02 10.09 16.08
N SER A 47 -24.26 11.20 16.77
CA SER A 47 -25.27 11.20 17.82
C SER A 47 -26.54 10.66 17.17
N THR A 48 -27.35 9.92 17.91
CA THR A 48 -28.62 9.36 17.39
C THR A 48 -29.57 10.45 16.84
N ASP A 49 -29.25 11.73 17.03
CA ASP A 49 -29.96 12.88 16.50
C ASP A 49 -29.32 13.57 15.26
N GLY A 50 -28.17 13.11 14.77
CA GLY A 50 -27.55 13.60 13.52
C GLY A 50 -26.81 14.94 13.61
N SER A 51 -26.41 15.40 14.81
CA SER A 51 -25.52 16.56 14.96
C SER A 51 -24.05 16.21 14.65
N ILE A 52 -23.36 17.10 13.94
CA ILE A 52 -21.90 17.03 13.70
C ILE A 52 -21.25 17.95 14.73
N THR A 53 -20.43 17.40 15.62
CA THR A 53 -19.56 18.21 16.48
C THR A 53 -18.17 18.20 15.87
N ILE A 54 -17.77 19.29 15.22
CA ILE A 54 -16.40 19.47 14.72
C ILE A 54 -15.54 19.89 15.92
N GLY A 55 -14.75 18.95 16.45
CA GLY A 55 -13.69 19.28 17.40
C GLY A 55 -12.53 19.93 16.66
N ALA A 56 -12.11 21.12 17.12
CA ALA A 56 -11.04 21.92 16.51
C ALA A 56 -9.62 21.29 16.58
N ASP A 57 -9.47 20.07 17.13
CA ASP A 57 -8.17 19.44 17.41
C ASP A 57 -7.68 18.41 16.37
N PHE A 58 -8.43 18.11 15.30
CA PHE A 58 -7.97 17.14 14.30
C PHE A 58 -6.89 17.69 13.34
N VAL A 59 -6.63 19.00 13.36
CA VAL A 59 -5.74 19.68 12.38
C VAL A 59 -4.26 19.65 12.82
N SER A 60 -3.91 19.15 14.00
CA SER A 60 -2.54 19.35 14.53
C SER A 60 -1.56 18.19 14.35
N SER A 61 -1.98 16.92 14.23
CA SER A 61 -1.02 15.80 14.32
C SER A 61 -0.59 15.17 12.99
N GLU A 62 -1.37 15.27 11.91
CA GLU A 62 -1.03 14.62 10.63
C GLU A 62 -0.84 15.57 9.43
N VAL A 63 -1.23 16.85 9.52
CA VAL A 63 -1.16 17.77 8.36
C VAL A 63 -0.78 19.20 8.79
N HIS A 64 0.49 19.44 9.12
CA HIS A 64 1.30 20.60 8.68
C HIS A 64 2.57 20.82 9.53
N SER A 65 3.66 21.08 8.81
CA SER A 65 4.87 21.71 9.35
C SER A 65 4.70 23.24 9.43
N SER A 66 5.30 23.83 10.48
CA SER A 66 5.55 25.27 10.75
C SER A 66 4.55 26.08 11.61
N GLY A 67 4.66 25.87 12.93
CA GLY A 67 4.99 26.91 13.91
C GLY A 67 3.99 28.02 14.21
N TRP A 68 3.22 27.87 15.29
CA TRP A 68 3.11 28.82 16.43
C TRP A 68 2.60 28.06 17.67
N THR A 69 3.23 28.32 18.81
CA THR A 69 3.11 27.60 20.09
C THR A 69 2.06 28.17 21.04
N GLU A 70 1.18 27.33 21.59
CA GLU A 70 0.77 27.32 23.00
C GLU A 70 0.42 25.88 23.47
N SER A 71 1.43 25.20 24.04
CA SER A 71 1.39 24.15 25.08
C SER A 71 0.03 23.49 25.43
N ILE A 72 -0.40 22.52 24.63
CA ILE A 72 -0.99 21.27 25.13
C ILE A 72 0.12 20.22 24.97
N THR A 73 0.44 19.47 26.02
CA THR A 73 1.48 18.43 25.90
C THR A 73 0.83 17.19 25.31
N ASP A 74 0.96 17.02 23.99
CA ASP A 74 0.57 15.82 23.26
C ASP A 74 1.28 14.58 23.86
N VAL A 75 0.65 13.41 23.72
CA VAL A 75 1.27 12.11 23.95
C VAL A 75 2.53 12.04 23.09
N THR A 76 3.69 11.95 23.73
CA THR A 76 4.97 11.76 23.04
C THR A 76 5.33 10.29 23.00
N VAL A 77 6.08 9.89 21.98
CA VAL A 77 6.62 8.54 21.84
C VAL A 77 8.12 8.63 21.57
N ASP A 78 8.89 7.99 22.44
CA ASP A 78 10.34 7.85 22.38
C ASP A 78 10.69 6.38 22.13
N SER A 79 11.55 6.15 21.13
CA SER A 79 12.12 4.84 20.81
C SER A 79 13.63 4.87 20.99
N PRO A 80 14.24 3.82 21.60
CA PRO A 80 15.69 3.70 21.70
C PRO A 80 16.34 3.20 20.41
N LEU A 81 15.54 2.79 19.41
CA LEU A 81 16.02 2.20 18.17
C LEU A 81 16.68 3.25 17.26
N THR A 82 17.67 2.82 16.49
CA THR A 82 18.30 3.66 15.46
C THR A 82 17.37 3.84 14.27
N ILE A 83 17.35 5.04 13.71
CA ILE A 83 16.61 5.33 12.48
C ILE A 83 17.39 4.81 11.27
N ASP A 84 16.74 3.98 10.46
CA ASP A 84 17.21 3.50 9.16
C ASP A 84 16.11 3.70 8.12
N SER A 85 16.46 4.26 6.96
CA SER A 85 15.51 4.52 5.86
C SER A 85 14.24 5.27 6.28
N GLY A 86 14.33 6.11 7.31
CA GLY A 86 13.23 6.92 7.85
C GLY A 86 12.47 6.29 9.03
N PHE A 87 12.76 5.04 9.39
CA PHE A 87 12.06 4.31 10.45
C PHE A 87 13.00 3.90 11.59
N PRO A 88 12.59 3.96 12.86
CA PRO A 88 13.21 3.17 13.92
C PRO A 88 13.26 1.69 13.49
N ARG A 89 14.46 1.11 13.44
CA ARG A 89 14.70 -0.25 12.93
C ARG A 89 15.17 -1.20 14.02
N THR A 90 14.74 -2.46 13.95
CA THR A 90 15.24 -3.56 14.78
C THR A 90 15.19 -4.89 14.05
N THR A 91 16.01 -5.85 14.50
CA THR A 91 15.96 -7.27 14.07
C THR A 91 15.34 -8.18 15.13
N GLU A 92 14.78 -7.60 16.19
CA GLU A 92 14.14 -8.32 17.28
C GLU A 92 12.63 -8.12 17.22
N SER A 93 11.85 -9.19 17.46
CA SER A 93 10.37 -9.14 17.48
C SER A 93 9.77 -8.40 18.68
N LEU A 94 10.61 -7.87 19.57
CA LEU A 94 10.23 -7.12 20.76
C LEU A 94 11.07 -5.85 20.86
N THR A 95 10.42 -4.73 21.17
CA THR A 95 11.10 -3.46 21.48
C THR A 95 10.51 -2.79 22.72
N SER A 96 11.19 -1.77 23.21
CA SER A 96 10.70 -0.92 24.30
C SER A 96 10.36 0.47 23.79
N LEU A 97 9.21 1.01 24.22
CA LEU A 97 8.79 2.38 23.96
C LEU A 97 8.51 3.11 25.28
N SER A 98 8.70 4.42 25.27
CA SER A 98 8.37 5.28 26.40
C SER A 98 7.87 6.63 25.91
N GLY A 99 7.39 7.48 26.81
CA GLY A 99 7.06 8.84 26.45
C GLY A 99 6.34 9.59 27.57
N THR A 100 5.68 10.68 27.19
CA THR A 100 4.92 11.53 28.09
C THR A 100 3.47 11.67 27.65
N ALA A 101 2.59 12.08 28.55
CA ALA A 101 1.19 12.41 28.27
C ALA A 101 0.69 13.45 29.28
N ASN A 102 -0.40 14.16 28.96
CA ASN A 102 -1.00 15.14 29.87
C ASN A 102 -1.46 14.48 31.19
N SER A 103 -0.71 14.72 32.27
CA SER A 103 -0.96 14.11 33.59
C SER A 103 -2.28 14.51 34.25
N SER A 104 -2.93 15.61 33.83
CA SER A 104 -4.22 16.03 34.39
C SER A 104 -5.43 15.39 33.72
N GLU A 105 -5.27 14.87 32.51
CA GLU A 105 -6.35 14.26 31.71
C GLU A 105 -6.17 12.75 31.56
N THR A 106 -4.93 12.26 31.69
CA THR A 106 -4.58 10.87 31.45
C THR A 106 -4.62 10.04 32.73
N VAL A 107 -5.50 9.04 32.76
CA VAL A 107 -5.57 8.02 33.81
C VAL A 107 -4.86 6.73 33.40
N SER A 108 -4.79 6.42 32.10
CA SER A 108 -4.00 5.29 31.60
C SER A 108 -3.52 5.50 30.16
N VAL A 109 -2.48 4.76 29.78
CA VAL A 109 -1.93 4.76 28.42
C VAL A 109 -1.93 3.32 27.89
N THR A 110 -2.29 3.11 26.63
CA THR A 110 -2.09 1.86 25.90
C THR A 110 -1.10 2.03 24.76
N VAL A 111 -0.35 0.98 24.45
CA VAL A 111 0.60 0.89 23.34
C VAL A 111 0.27 -0.38 22.56
N GLY A 112 -0.15 -0.26 21.30
CA GLY A 112 -0.60 -1.41 20.50
C GLY A 112 -1.73 -2.19 21.18
N GLY A 113 -2.71 -1.47 21.75
CA GLY A 113 -3.83 -2.04 22.51
C GLY A 113 -3.50 -2.58 23.91
N GLN A 114 -2.23 -2.69 24.29
CA GLN A 114 -1.82 -3.20 25.61
C GLN A 114 -1.60 -2.06 26.61
N VAL A 115 -2.00 -2.24 27.87
CA VAL A 115 -1.83 -1.21 28.92
C VAL A 115 -0.35 -1.03 29.27
N ALA A 116 0.14 0.20 29.16
CA ALA A 116 1.51 0.59 29.49
C ALA A 116 1.68 0.93 30.98
N ASN A 117 2.93 0.97 31.45
CA ASN A 117 3.25 1.44 32.79
C ASN A 117 3.13 2.97 32.84
N TRP A 118 2.01 3.47 33.37
CA TRP A 118 1.73 4.89 33.54
C TRP A 118 2.19 5.42 34.91
N SER A 119 2.89 6.55 34.93
CA SER A 119 3.32 7.28 36.14
C SER A 119 2.64 8.65 36.18
N PRO A 120 1.44 8.78 36.81
CA PRO A 120 0.68 10.02 36.82
C PRO A 120 1.46 11.21 37.39
N GLY A 121 2.25 10.98 38.44
CA GLY A 121 3.02 12.04 39.10
C GLY A 121 4.20 12.58 38.28
N ALA A 122 4.66 11.84 37.27
CA ALA A 122 5.71 12.27 36.36
C ALA A 122 5.17 12.64 34.96
N GLY A 123 3.93 12.27 34.64
CA GLY A 123 3.38 12.42 33.31
C GLY A 123 4.06 11.52 32.28
N THR A 124 4.66 10.39 32.69
CA THR A 124 5.44 9.50 31.82
C THR A 124 4.83 8.11 31.73
N TRP A 125 4.94 7.48 30.56
CA TRP A 125 4.58 6.08 30.34
C TRP A 125 5.77 5.28 29.80
N SER A 126 5.75 3.96 29.98
CA SER A 126 6.73 3.04 29.38
C SER A 126 6.18 1.64 29.15
N MET A 127 6.70 0.94 28.15
CA MET A 127 6.45 -0.46 27.86
C MET A 127 7.73 -1.12 27.35
N SER A 128 8.14 -2.25 27.93
CA SER A 128 9.40 -2.91 27.60
C SER A 128 9.30 -3.99 26.52
N ASN A 129 8.08 -4.47 26.24
CA ASN A 129 7.82 -5.64 25.40
C ASN A 129 6.71 -5.33 24.39
N VAL A 130 6.92 -4.31 23.56
CA VAL A 130 6.05 -4.03 22.42
C VAL A 130 6.35 -5.07 21.35
N SER A 131 5.36 -5.91 21.04
CA SER A 131 5.45 -6.93 19.99
C SER A 131 5.42 -6.30 18.60
N LEU A 132 6.26 -6.83 17.71
CA LEU A 132 6.38 -6.42 16.32
C LEU A 132 6.21 -7.63 15.42
N ASN A 133 5.46 -7.45 14.33
CA ASN A 133 5.38 -8.39 13.23
C ASN A 133 6.45 -8.06 12.17
N PRO A 134 6.94 -9.04 11.41
CA PRO A 134 7.80 -8.77 10.26
C PRO A 134 7.25 -7.66 9.34
N GLY A 135 8.08 -6.70 8.97
CA GLY A 135 7.70 -5.54 8.15
C GLY A 135 7.59 -4.23 8.94
N ILE A 136 6.70 -3.33 8.50
CA ILE A 136 6.54 -2.00 9.11
C ILE A 136 5.31 -2.01 10.01
N ASN A 137 5.55 -1.83 11.31
CA ASN A 137 4.53 -1.87 12.35
C ASN A 137 4.09 -0.45 12.70
N ARG A 138 2.82 -0.10 12.44
CA ARG A 138 2.23 1.13 12.97
C ARG A 138 1.71 0.89 14.39
N VAL A 139 2.49 1.30 15.39
CA VAL A 139 2.12 1.16 16.80
C VAL A 139 1.34 2.38 17.24
N TYR A 140 0.09 2.19 17.68
CA TYR A 140 -0.73 3.26 18.23
C TYR A 140 -0.55 3.40 19.74
N VAL A 141 -0.10 4.56 20.19
CA VAL A 141 -0.06 4.96 21.60
C VAL A 141 -1.27 5.83 21.90
N ARG A 142 -2.07 5.47 22.90
CA ARG A 142 -3.32 6.17 23.24
C ARG A 142 -3.39 6.46 24.73
N ALA A 143 -3.80 7.67 25.08
CA ALA A 143 -4.09 8.09 26.45
C ALA A 143 -5.60 8.14 26.70
N PHE A 144 -6.04 7.74 27.90
CA PHE A 144 -7.46 7.64 28.26
C PHE A 144 -7.77 8.32 29.59
N ASP A 145 -8.99 8.84 29.73
CA ASP A 145 -9.53 9.41 30.98
C ASP A 145 -10.01 8.36 32.00
N GLY A 146 -10.07 7.08 31.61
CA GLY A 146 -10.38 5.96 32.47
C GLY A 146 -9.20 5.01 32.70
N PRO A 147 -9.31 4.09 33.68
CA PRO A 147 -8.26 3.12 33.98
C PRO A 147 -8.20 2.00 32.93
N GLY A 148 -7.00 1.47 32.68
CA GLY A 148 -6.81 0.26 31.87
C GLY A 148 -7.22 0.40 30.40
N GLY A 149 -7.07 1.58 29.80
CA GLY A 149 -7.45 1.85 28.41
C GLY A 149 -8.96 1.99 28.20
N THR A 150 -9.72 2.29 29.26
CA THR A 150 -11.18 2.51 29.19
C THR A 150 -11.51 3.99 29.30
N GLY A 151 -12.76 4.36 28.99
CA GLY A 151 -13.19 5.76 28.98
C GLY A 151 -12.98 6.40 27.61
N ASN A 152 -12.99 7.72 27.56
CA ASN A 152 -12.71 8.44 26.32
C ASN A 152 -11.21 8.45 26.09
N GLN A 153 -10.81 8.26 24.83
CA GLN A 153 -9.46 8.59 24.42
C GLN A 153 -9.31 10.11 24.52
N VAL A 154 -8.32 10.56 25.29
CA VAL A 154 -8.02 11.99 25.46
C VAL A 154 -6.92 12.45 24.52
N ASP A 155 -6.07 11.53 24.05
CA ASP A 155 -4.97 11.84 23.14
C ASP A 155 -4.38 10.54 22.52
N GLY A 156 -3.60 10.65 21.45
CA GLY A 156 -2.85 9.53 20.89
C GLY A 156 -1.82 9.91 19.82
N HIS A 157 -0.87 9.02 19.59
CA HIS A 157 0.23 9.20 18.64
C HIS A 157 0.64 7.86 18.02
N TYR A 158 1.01 7.87 16.74
CA TYR A 158 1.53 6.69 16.04
C TYR A 158 3.05 6.73 15.96
N ILE A 159 3.69 5.57 16.04
CA ILE A 159 5.08 5.37 15.63
C ILE A 159 5.15 4.19 14.67
N ASP A 160 5.79 4.38 13.53
CA ASP A 160 6.04 3.31 12.56
C ASP A 160 7.43 2.71 12.83
N ILE A 161 7.50 1.41 13.14
CA ILE A 161 8.75 0.71 13.47
C ILE A 161 8.99 -0.39 12.43
N TRP A 162 10.16 -0.36 11.81
CA TRP A 162 10.58 -1.40 10.88
C TRP A 162 11.24 -2.55 11.64
N TYR A 163 10.61 -3.72 11.60
CA TYR A 163 11.21 -4.98 12.03
C TYR A 163 11.51 -5.81 10.78
N ASP A 164 12.78 -5.88 10.40
CA ASP A 164 13.24 -6.91 9.46
C ASP A 164 13.67 -8.13 10.25
N THR A 165 13.22 -9.32 9.85
CA THR A 165 13.57 -10.52 10.62
C THR A 165 15.05 -10.87 10.49
N GLY A 166 15.77 -10.20 9.60
CA GLY A 166 17.20 -10.41 9.36
C GLY A 166 17.55 -11.89 9.17
N SER A 167 16.58 -12.72 8.75
CA SER A 167 16.75 -14.15 8.65
C SER A 167 17.63 -14.42 7.42
N ASN A 168 18.89 -14.78 7.52
CA ASN A 168 19.68 -15.20 8.67
C ASN A 168 20.92 -14.31 8.77
N VAL A 169 21.46 -14.13 9.98
CA VAL A 169 22.79 -13.55 10.20
C VAL A 169 23.72 -14.21 9.18
N ASN A 170 24.06 -13.47 8.13
CA ASN A 170 25.08 -13.91 7.22
C ASN A 170 26.39 -13.76 7.99
N THR A 171 26.73 -14.79 8.77
CA THR A 171 28.06 -14.96 9.34
C THR A 171 29.01 -15.38 8.22
N ASP A 172 28.96 -14.73 7.05
CA ASP A 172 29.94 -14.80 5.98
C ASP A 172 31.31 -14.82 6.64
N LEU A 173 31.92 -16.00 6.70
CA LEU A 173 33.22 -16.15 7.29
C LEU A 173 34.20 -15.60 6.29
N ARG A 174 34.73 -14.41 6.55
CA ARG A 174 35.67 -13.73 5.65
C ARG A 174 37.09 -13.72 6.20
N VAL A 175 38.02 -14.24 5.40
CA VAL A 175 39.44 -13.88 5.41
C VAL A 175 39.62 -12.90 4.27
N PRO A 176 39.78 -11.59 4.51
CA PRO A 176 39.96 -10.62 3.41
C PRO A 176 41.39 -10.66 2.86
N PHE A 177 41.59 -10.14 1.64
CA PHE A 177 42.91 -9.75 1.15
C PHE A 177 43.60 -8.80 2.15
N GLY A 178 44.91 -8.85 2.22
CA GLY A 178 45.70 -8.12 3.21
C GLY A 178 45.67 -8.71 4.62
N SER A 179 45.07 -9.89 4.78
CA SER A 179 45.12 -10.63 6.05
C SER A 179 46.56 -10.97 6.46
N THR A 180 46.77 -11.19 7.76
CA THR A 180 48.09 -11.62 8.25
C THR A 180 48.27 -13.13 8.07
N TRP A 181 49.30 -13.51 7.34
CA TRP A 181 49.67 -14.89 7.04
C TRP A 181 50.91 -15.29 7.83
N GLU A 182 50.91 -16.51 8.38
CA GLU A 182 52.15 -17.20 8.74
C GLU A 182 52.81 -17.65 7.44
N TYR A 183 54.10 -17.38 7.25
CA TYR A 183 54.81 -17.76 6.03
C TYR A 183 56.11 -18.54 6.30
N TRP A 184 56.48 -19.41 5.36
CA TRP A 184 57.72 -20.16 5.37
C TRP A 184 58.45 -20.05 4.03
N ASP A 185 59.63 -19.45 4.10
CA ASP A 185 60.45 -19.04 2.95
C ASP A 185 61.90 -19.56 3.09
N GLN A 186 62.07 -20.78 3.62
CA GLN A 186 63.38 -21.32 3.99
C GLN A 186 63.97 -22.30 2.96
N GLY A 187 63.37 -22.42 1.77
CA GLY A 187 63.85 -23.32 0.70
C GLY A 187 63.85 -24.80 1.06
N SER A 188 62.91 -25.20 1.90
CA SER A 188 62.67 -26.58 2.31
C SER A 188 61.21 -26.77 2.70
N GLU A 189 60.72 -27.99 2.57
CA GLU A 189 59.38 -28.37 3.05
C GLU A 189 59.21 -28.05 4.54
N PRO A 190 58.10 -27.41 4.96
CA PRO A 190 57.81 -27.24 6.38
C PRO A 190 57.68 -28.56 7.13
N THR A 191 58.19 -28.59 8.37
CA THR A 191 58.05 -29.78 9.22
C THR A 191 56.66 -29.84 9.88
N GLY A 192 55.98 -30.99 9.79
CA GLY A 192 54.68 -31.23 10.45
C GLY A 192 53.48 -31.09 9.51
N SER A 193 52.27 -31.23 10.05
CA SER A 193 50.99 -31.14 9.30
C SER A 193 50.59 -29.68 9.03
N TRP A 194 51.46 -28.89 8.40
CA TRP A 194 51.31 -27.43 8.25
C TRP A 194 50.00 -27.01 7.56
N GLN A 195 49.44 -27.85 6.69
CA GLN A 195 48.17 -27.63 6.00
C GLN A 195 46.94 -27.74 6.92
N SER A 196 47.09 -28.30 8.12
CA SER A 196 46.00 -28.62 9.06
C SER A 196 45.99 -27.69 10.27
N THR A 197 45.05 -27.90 11.20
CA THR A 197 44.94 -27.18 12.47
C THR A 197 46.02 -27.53 13.50
N ASP A 198 46.88 -28.51 13.20
CA ASP A 198 48.05 -28.80 14.04
C ASP A 198 48.94 -27.55 14.22
N PRO A 199 49.59 -27.40 15.39
CA PRO A 199 50.48 -26.29 15.65
C PRO A 199 51.69 -26.34 14.70
N SER A 200 51.92 -25.26 13.95
CA SER A 200 53.13 -25.07 13.16
C SER A 200 54.30 -24.64 14.07
N PRO A 201 55.57 -24.97 13.74
CA PRO A 201 56.74 -24.30 14.30
C PRO A 201 56.64 -22.77 14.14
N ALA A 202 57.46 -22.00 14.87
CA ALA A 202 57.42 -20.53 14.87
C ALA A 202 57.76 -19.90 13.49
N TRP A 203 56.77 -19.88 12.59
CA TRP A 203 56.84 -19.19 11.30
C TRP A 203 56.76 -17.67 11.53
N PRO A 204 57.52 -16.88 10.76
CA PRO A 204 57.28 -15.45 10.63
C PRO A 204 55.84 -15.14 10.18
N THR A 205 55.35 -13.95 10.51
CA THR A 205 54.02 -13.47 10.10
C THR A 205 54.13 -12.16 9.35
N GLY A 206 53.31 -11.97 8.32
CA GLY A 206 53.23 -10.73 7.55
C GLY A 206 51.86 -10.52 6.92
N SER A 207 51.50 -9.29 6.59
CA SER A 207 50.25 -8.98 5.89
C SER A 207 50.38 -9.26 4.40
N GLY A 208 49.33 -9.78 3.77
CA GLY A 208 49.21 -9.80 2.31
C GLY A 208 49.21 -8.38 1.73
N GLN A 209 49.67 -8.16 0.51
CA GLN A 209 50.33 -9.10 -0.39
C GLN A 209 51.77 -9.44 0.06
N LEU A 210 52.16 -10.72 -0.06
CA LEU A 210 53.52 -11.21 0.22
C LEU A 210 54.27 -11.53 -1.08
N GLY A 211 55.56 -11.21 -1.15
CA GLY A 211 56.35 -11.42 -2.38
C GLY A 211 57.82 -10.99 -2.29
N TYR A 212 58.51 -10.88 -3.42
CA TYR A 212 59.97 -10.65 -3.47
C TYR A 212 60.41 -9.18 -3.43
N GLY A 213 59.48 -8.24 -3.39
CA GLY A 213 59.71 -6.82 -3.13
C GLY A 213 59.92 -5.98 -4.39
N ASP A 214 59.10 -6.17 -5.43
CA ASP A 214 59.10 -5.37 -6.66
C ASP A 214 58.27 -4.07 -6.57
N GLY A 215 57.52 -3.89 -5.48
CA GLY A 215 57.02 -2.59 -5.04
C GLY A 215 55.53 -2.50 -4.74
N ASP A 216 54.80 -3.60 -4.82
CA ASP A 216 53.39 -3.70 -4.43
C ASP A 216 53.17 -4.50 -3.13
N GLU A 217 54.18 -5.22 -2.64
CA GLU A 217 54.02 -6.13 -1.50
C GLU A 217 54.03 -5.40 -0.16
N ALA A 218 53.06 -5.75 0.69
CA ALA A 218 53.02 -5.31 2.08
C ALA A 218 54.08 -6.04 2.93
N THR A 219 54.39 -7.29 2.60
CA THR A 219 55.43 -8.08 3.26
C THR A 219 56.39 -8.68 2.23
N GLN A 220 57.64 -8.24 2.27
CA GLN A 220 58.71 -8.88 1.51
C GLN A 220 59.17 -10.17 2.20
N ILE A 221 59.18 -11.29 1.46
CA ILE A 221 59.72 -12.59 1.89
C ILE A 221 61.07 -12.86 1.22
N ASN A 222 61.78 -13.90 1.68
CA ASN A 222 63.09 -14.23 1.11
C ASN A 222 62.97 -14.71 -0.34
N GLU A 223 63.67 -14.05 -1.25
CA GLU A 223 63.87 -14.51 -2.63
C GLU A 223 64.87 -15.68 -2.71
N THR A 224 65.90 -15.66 -1.87
CA THR A 224 66.99 -16.65 -1.88
C THR A 224 67.36 -17.14 -0.49
N VAL A 225 67.74 -18.42 -0.41
CA VAL A 225 68.33 -19.02 0.80
C VAL A 225 69.66 -19.68 0.43
N GLY A 226 70.73 -19.25 1.09
CA GLY A 226 72.08 -19.75 0.80
C GLY A 226 72.60 -19.40 -0.61
N GLY A 227 71.99 -18.43 -1.29
CA GLY A 227 72.34 -18.00 -2.65
C GLY A 227 71.61 -18.75 -3.77
N ASN A 228 70.64 -19.61 -3.45
CA ASN A 228 69.75 -20.25 -4.43
C ASN A 228 68.35 -19.63 -4.33
N GLN A 229 67.69 -19.42 -5.48
CA GLN A 229 66.29 -19.00 -5.57
C GLN A 229 65.37 -20.02 -4.91
N LEU A 230 64.32 -19.55 -4.24
CA LEU A 230 63.27 -20.42 -3.73
C LEU A 230 62.38 -20.93 -4.86
N ALA A 231 62.14 -22.25 -4.90
CA ALA A 231 61.16 -22.84 -5.81
C ALA A 231 59.73 -22.75 -5.27
N THR A 232 59.56 -22.72 -3.95
CA THR A 232 58.26 -22.70 -3.28
C THR A 232 58.28 -21.82 -2.05
N ALA A 233 57.21 -21.06 -1.83
CA ALA A 233 56.89 -20.38 -0.59
C ALA A 233 55.57 -20.91 -0.02
N TYR A 234 55.45 -20.96 1.30
CA TYR A 234 54.27 -21.51 1.98
C TYR A 234 53.61 -20.47 2.86
N PHE A 235 52.29 -20.50 2.91
CA PHE A 235 51.47 -19.55 3.65
C PHE A 235 50.36 -20.29 4.39
N ARG A 236 49.98 -19.82 5.58
CA ARG A 236 48.78 -20.31 6.26
C ARG A 236 48.13 -19.23 7.13
N HIS A 237 46.82 -19.32 7.24
CA HIS A 237 45.99 -18.43 8.05
C HIS A 237 45.02 -19.24 8.90
N LYS A 238 44.96 -18.90 10.19
CA LYS A 238 44.03 -19.51 11.15
C LYS A 238 42.79 -18.63 11.27
N PHE A 239 41.62 -19.24 11.20
CA PHE A 239 40.35 -18.56 11.43
C PHE A 239 39.44 -19.42 12.32
N ASN A 240 38.46 -18.81 12.98
CA ASN A 240 37.53 -19.52 13.86
C ASN A 240 36.10 -19.44 13.32
N ILE A 241 35.38 -20.56 13.41
CA ILE A 241 33.93 -20.66 13.18
C ILE A 241 33.24 -20.81 14.54
N ALA A 242 32.09 -20.16 14.76
CA ALA A 242 31.40 -20.30 16.03
C ALA A 242 30.79 -21.71 16.19
N ALA A 243 30.53 -22.12 17.43
CA ALA A 243 29.99 -23.45 17.69
C ALA A 243 28.59 -23.60 17.06
N GLY A 244 28.39 -24.67 16.28
CA GLY A 244 27.16 -24.98 15.56
C GLY A 244 27.06 -24.39 14.15
N GLU A 245 28.02 -23.57 13.71
CA GLU A 245 27.95 -22.86 12.43
C GLU A 245 28.64 -23.61 11.28
N ALA A 246 29.64 -24.46 11.55
CA ALA A 246 30.45 -25.03 10.47
C ALA A 246 29.67 -25.95 9.53
N ALA A 247 28.67 -26.66 10.05
CA ALA A 247 27.79 -27.51 9.26
C ALA A 247 26.82 -26.70 8.38
N SER A 248 26.65 -25.41 8.68
CA SER A 248 25.78 -24.55 7.90
C SER A 248 26.45 -24.17 6.58
N TYR A 249 27.73 -23.79 6.56
CA TYR A 249 28.37 -23.30 5.33
C TYR A 249 28.42 -24.37 4.23
N ASN A 250 27.82 -24.06 3.08
CA ASN A 250 27.72 -25.00 1.96
C ASN A 250 28.41 -24.48 0.66
N ARG A 251 28.96 -23.25 0.70
CA ARG A 251 29.76 -22.62 -0.35
C ARG A 251 31.04 -21.99 0.23
N VAL A 252 32.17 -22.19 -0.46
CA VAL A 252 33.45 -21.52 -0.18
C VAL A 252 33.93 -20.85 -1.46
N VAL A 253 34.17 -19.55 -1.40
CA VAL A 253 34.78 -18.74 -2.45
C VAL A 253 36.22 -18.43 -2.04
N VAL A 254 37.18 -18.75 -2.90
CA VAL A 254 38.59 -18.39 -2.74
C VAL A 254 38.98 -17.46 -3.87
N ASP A 255 39.33 -16.24 -3.51
CA ASP A 255 39.94 -15.27 -4.41
C ASP A 255 41.46 -15.31 -4.18
N LEU A 256 42.21 -15.70 -5.20
CA LEU A 256 43.64 -15.98 -5.10
C LEU A 256 44.44 -15.07 -6.02
N VAL A 257 45.46 -14.43 -5.46
CA VAL A 257 46.56 -13.80 -6.20
C VAL A 257 47.79 -14.69 -6.01
N TYR A 258 48.37 -15.16 -7.10
CA TYR A 258 49.54 -16.02 -7.09
C TYR A 258 50.41 -15.83 -8.34
N ASP A 259 51.71 -16.08 -8.22
CA ASP A 259 52.65 -16.20 -9.34
C ASP A 259 53.76 -17.18 -8.93
N ASP A 260 54.03 -18.29 -9.64
CA ASP A 260 53.51 -18.73 -10.94
C ASP A 260 52.35 -19.76 -10.86
N GLY A 261 52.34 -20.60 -9.83
CA GLY A 261 51.33 -21.64 -9.61
C GLY A 261 51.08 -21.90 -8.12
N ALA A 262 49.85 -22.24 -7.74
CA ALA A 262 49.49 -22.43 -6.34
C ALA A 262 48.58 -23.65 -6.06
N ALA A 263 48.76 -24.25 -4.89
CA ALA A 263 47.86 -25.26 -4.34
C ALA A 263 47.32 -24.79 -2.97
N VAL A 264 46.00 -24.92 -2.76
CA VAL A 264 45.29 -24.41 -1.58
C VAL A 264 44.68 -25.58 -0.81
N TYR A 265 44.85 -25.56 0.51
CA TYR A 265 44.41 -26.59 1.44
C TYR A 265 43.50 -26.01 2.51
N LEU A 266 42.39 -26.68 2.78
CA LEU A 266 41.49 -26.38 3.88
C LEU A 266 41.52 -27.54 4.89
N ASN A 267 41.96 -27.24 6.12
CA ASN A 267 42.11 -28.21 7.21
C ASN A 267 42.86 -29.50 6.81
N GLY A 268 43.91 -29.35 6.01
CA GLY A 268 44.77 -30.46 5.55
C GLY A 268 44.30 -31.14 4.27
N THR A 269 43.15 -30.78 3.71
CA THR A 269 42.67 -31.31 2.43
C THR A 269 42.92 -30.32 1.32
N GLU A 270 43.58 -30.75 0.24
CA GLU A 270 43.76 -29.92 -0.96
C GLU A 270 42.38 -29.67 -1.61
N ILE A 271 42.03 -28.40 -1.82
CA ILE A 271 40.74 -27.97 -2.38
C ILE A 271 40.88 -27.28 -3.74
N ILE A 272 42.04 -26.68 -4.03
CA ILE A 272 42.31 -25.99 -5.29
C ILE A 272 43.74 -26.32 -5.72
N ARG A 273 43.90 -26.61 -7.01
CA ARG A 273 45.19 -26.63 -7.71
C ARG A 273 45.05 -25.75 -8.95
N THR A 274 45.89 -24.73 -9.06
CA THR A 274 45.89 -23.85 -10.23
C THR A 274 46.33 -24.62 -11.48
N GLU A 275 45.85 -24.24 -12.66
CA GLU A 275 46.14 -24.94 -13.90
C GLU A 275 47.62 -24.93 -14.32
N ASN A 276 48.42 -24.04 -13.72
CA ASN A 276 49.86 -23.94 -13.97
C ASN A 276 50.68 -24.94 -13.15
N LEU A 277 50.09 -25.60 -12.14
CA LEU A 277 50.77 -26.66 -11.38
C LEU A 277 50.52 -28.04 -11.98
N PRO A 278 51.51 -28.94 -11.99
CA PRO A 278 51.34 -30.28 -12.53
C PRO A 278 50.35 -31.10 -11.70
N GLY A 279 49.62 -32.01 -12.35
CA GLY A 279 48.74 -32.99 -11.70
C GLY A 279 47.31 -32.51 -11.43
N THR A 280 46.64 -33.16 -10.48
CA THR A 280 45.26 -32.85 -10.07
C THR A 280 45.14 -32.84 -8.55
N VAL A 281 44.18 -32.08 -8.02
CA VAL A 281 43.89 -31.99 -6.58
C VAL A 281 43.91 -33.37 -5.90
N GLY A 282 44.75 -33.54 -4.88
CA GLY A 282 44.81 -34.73 -4.03
C GLY A 282 45.65 -35.90 -4.55
N ASP A 283 46.38 -35.75 -5.66
CA ASP A 283 47.26 -36.80 -6.21
C ASP A 283 48.60 -36.97 -5.44
N GLY A 284 48.94 -36.02 -4.58
CA GLY A 284 50.11 -36.06 -3.68
C GLY A 284 51.46 -36.00 -4.40
N ILE A 285 51.53 -35.43 -5.60
CA ILE A 285 52.78 -35.40 -6.39
C ILE A 285 53.66 -34.17 -6.14
N LEU A 286 53.15 -33.15 -5.45
CA LEU A 286 53.88 -31.90 -5.21
C LEU A 286 54.92 -32.07 -4.09
N ASP A 287 56.10 -31.48 -4.29
CA ASP A 287 57.13 -31.28 -3.28
C ASP A 287 57.73 -29.87 -3.38
N TYR A 288 58.48 -29.42 -2.36
CA TYR A 288 59.09 -28.08 -2.31
C TYR A 288 60.07 -27.73 -3.46
N ASN A 289 60.44 -28.67 -4.34
CA ASN A 289 61.24 -28.41 -5.54
C ASN A 289 60.43 -28.51 -6.84
N THR A 290 59.12 -28.74 -6.74
CA THR A 290 58.23 -28.77 -7.89
C THR A 290 58.09 -27.36 -8.44
N TYR A 291 58.25 -27.20 -9.75
CA TYR A 291 58.00 -25.95 -10.44
C TYR A 291 56.64 -26.00 -11.15
N ALA A 292 56.02 -24.84 -11.34
CA ALA A 292 54.87 -24.68 -12.23
C ALA A 292 55.24 -25.06 -13.68
N ASP A 293 54.33 -25.73 -14.40
CA ASP A 293 54.53 -26.19 -15.78
C ASP A 293 54.70 -25.03 -16.77
N ILE A 294 54.10 -23.88 -16.47
CA ILE A 294 54.12 -22.66 -17.28
C ILE A 294 54.23 -21.46 -16.35
N GLY A 295 55.10 -20.50 -16.68
CA GLY A 295 55.19 -19.24 -15.95
C GLY A 295 53.97 -18.37 -16.16
N GLY A 296 53.50 -17.72 -15.08
CA GLY A 296 52.44 -16.74 -15.11
C GLY A 296 52.85 -15.54 -15.98
N THR A 297 51.89 -14.93 -16.68
CA THR A 297 52.12 -13.63 -17.36
C THR A 297 51.29 -12.51 -16.75
N GLU A 298 50.59 -12.79 -15.66
CA GLU A 298 49.57 -11.95 -15.06
C GLU A 298 49.78 -11.83 -13.54
N GLU A 299 50.92 -11.26 -13.19
CA GLU A 299 51.22 -10.72 -11.86
C GLU A 299 50.02 -9.86 -11.37
N ASN A 300 49.60 -10.06 -10.13
CA ASN A 300 48.46 -9.36 -9.48
C ASN A 300 47.03 -9.65 -9.97
N THR A 301 46.82 -10.59 -10.90
CA THR A 301 45.45 -10.92 -11.31
C THR A 301 44.75 -11.81 -10.27
N GLN A 302 43.67 -11.28 -9.68
CA GLN A 302 42.77 -12.06 -8.83
C GLN A 302 42.05 -13.15 -9.65
N ARG A 303 42.13 -14.39 -9.18
CA ARG A 303 41.38 -15.53 -9.73
C ARG A 303 40.43 -16.09 -8.68
N GLN A 304 39.17 -16.23 -9.06
CA GLN A 304 38.12 -16.71 -8.18
C GLN A 304 37.84 -18.20 -8.41
N TYR A 305 37.77 -18.96 -7.31
CA TYR A 305 37.38 -20.36 -7.27
C TYR A 305 36.17 -20.51 -6.36
N VAL A 306 35.09 -21.11 -6.87
CA VAL A 306 33.85 -21.36 -6.11
C VAL A 306 33.69 -22.86 -5.91
N LEU A 307 33.63 -23.29 -4.65
CA LEU A 307 33.48 -24.68 -4.23
C LEU A 307 32.15 -24.85 -3.51
N THR A 308 31.37 -25.89 -3.86
CA THR A 308 30.04 -26.12 -3.27
C THR A 308 29.79 -27.59 -2.94
N GLY A 309 28.84 -27.84 -2.04
CA GLY A 309 28.29 -29.18 -1.79
C GLY A 309 29.37 -30.23 -1.44
N ALA A 310 29.50 -31.27 -2.27
CA ALA A 310 30.42 -32.38 -2.03
C ALA A 310 31.91 -31.96 -1.97
N GLN A 311 32.28 -30.82 -2.57
CA GLN A 311 33.67 -30.35 -2.59
C GLN A 311 34.16 -29.82 -1.24
N ILE A 312 33.25 -29.38 -0.38
CA ILE A 312 33.55 -28.76 0.93
C ILE A 312 32.91 -29.51 2.11
N SER A 313 32.12 -30.54 1.83
CA SER A 313 31.41 -31.33 2.85
C SER A 313 32.37 -31.91 3.88
N GLY A 314 32.17 -31.53 5.14
CA GLY A 314 32.97 -32.00 6.28
C GLY A 314 34.40 -31.43 6.36
N LEU A 315 34.74 -30.44 5.53
CA LEU A 315 36.06 -29.80 5.57
C LEU A 315 36.14 -28.69 6.62
N LEU A 316 35.06 -27.95 6.86
CA LEU A 316 34.98 -26.94 7.92
C LEU A 316 34.57 -27.58 9.25
N GLN A 317 35.10 -27.07 10.35
CA GLN A 317 34.78 -27.53 11.70
C GLN A 317 34.48 -26.37 12.64
N ASP A 318 33.65 -26.59 13.65
CA ASP A 318 33.43 -25.59 14.70
C ASP A 318 34.75 -25.31 15.43
N GLY A 319 35.01 -24.04 15.75
CA GLY A 319 36.27 -23.60 16.35
C GLY A 319 37.35 -23.33 15.29
N GLU A 320 38.60 -23.72 15.59
CA GLU A 320 39.76 -23.35 14.77
C GLU A 320 39.80 -24.12 13.45
N ASN A 321 40.04 -23.38 12.37
CA ASN A 321 40.24 -23.88 11.01
C ASN A 321 41.52 -23.24 10.42
N VAL A 322 42.09 -23.88 9.40
CA VAL A 322 43.28 -23.42 8.67
C VAL A 322 43.04 -23.45 7.18
N ILE A 323 43.30 -22.32 6.52
CA ILE A 323 43.52 -22.24 5.07
C ILE A 323 45.03 -22.11 4.86
N ALA A 324 45.61 -22.96 4.02
CA ALA A 324 47.04 -23.01 3.76
C ALA A 324 47.32 -23.07 2.25
N VAL A 325 48.44 -22.50 1.82
CA VAL A 325 48.78 -22.34 0.41
C VAL A 325 50.27 -22.63 0.21
N GLU A 326 50.60 -23.33 -0.86
CA GLU A 326 51.95 -23.37 -1.41
C GLU A 326 51.95 -22.69 -2.78
N VAL A 327 52.89 -21.76 -2.98
CA VAL A 327 53.09 -21.03 -4.23
C VAL A 327 54.44 -21.43 -4.80
N HIS A 328 54.43 -21.93 -6.03
CA HIS A 328 55.58 -22.47 -6.74
C HIS A 328 55.96 -21.56 -7.91
N GLN A 329 57.25 -21.30 -8.04
CA GLN A 329 57.83 -20.64 -9.19
C GLN A 329 57.80 -21.56 -10.42
N HIS A 330 58.02 -21.00 -11.60
CA HIS A 330 58.15 -21.75 -12.85
C HIS A 330 59.57 -22.27 -13.10
N ASP A 331 60.60 -21.53 -12.68
CA ASP A 331 61.98 -21.98 -12.77
C ASP A 331 62.90 -21.30 -11.75
N ALA A 332 64.15 -21.78 -11.68
CA ALA A 332 65.18 -21.31 -10.74
C ALA A 332 65.70 -19.88 -11.03
N GLY A 333 65.17 -19.19 -12.04
CA GLY A 333 65.49 -17.83 -12.44
C GLY A 333 64.29 -16.87 -12.43
N SER A 334 63.10 -17.31 -12.02
CA SER A 334 61.96 -16.43 -11.75
C SER A 334 62.33 -15.41 -10.66
N SER A 335 62.02 -14.15 -10.91
CA SER A 335 62.47 -13.00 -10.11
C SER A 335 61.36 -12.36 -9.27
N ASP A 336 60.15 -12.86 -9.41
CA ASP A 336 58.88 -12.32 -8.93
C ASP A 336 58.11 -13.43 -8.22
N LEU A 337 57.47 -13.11 -7.10
CA LEU A 337 56.51 -13.96 -6.43
C LEU A 337 55.48 -13.04 -5.83
N SER A 338 54.21 -13.35 -6.05
CA SER A 338 53.10 -12.62 -5.43
C SER A 338 52.15 -13.60 -4.80
N PHE A 339 51.70 -13.31 -3.58
CA PHE A 339 50.68 -14.07 -2.89
C PHE A 339 49.77 -13.18 -2.07
N ASP A 340 48.47 -13.31 -2.31
CA ASP A 340 47.43 -12.95 -1.36
C ASP A 340 46.20 -13.83 -1.57
N LEU A 341 45.39 -14.04 -0.54
CA LEU A 341 44.19 -14.86 -0.62
C LEU A 341 43.07 -14.23 0.21
N ALA A 342 41.90 -14.11 -0.40
CA ALA A 342 40.65 -13.92 0.33
C ALA A 342 39.80 -15.20 0.30
N LEU A 343 39.20 -15.53 1.43
CA LEU A 343 38.26 -16.65 1.57
C LEU A 343 36.93 -16.11 2.09
N THR A 344 35.84 -16.50 1.45
CA THR A 344 34.48 -16.33 1.97
C THR A 344 33.83 -17.71 2.10
N ALA A 345 33.37 -18.10 3.28
CA ALA A 345 32.50 -19.25 3.45
C ALA A 345 31.10 -18.78 3.85
N ASP A 346 30.10 -19.25 3.12
CA ASP A 346 28.73 -18.75 3.22
C ASP A 346 27.68 -19.83 2.88
N GLN A 347 26.42 -19.41 2.93
CA GLN A 347 25.28 -20.19 2.48
C GLN A 347 25.00 -19.89 1.00
N ALA A 348 24.86 -20.92 0.18
CA ALA A 348 24.32 -20.80 -1.17
C ALA A 348 22.86 -20.33 -1.08
N GLU A 349 22.60 -19.11 -1.53
CA GLU A 349 21.31 -18.40 -1.36
C GLU A 349 20.14 -19.07 -2.09
N ALA A 350 20.39 -19.92 -3.09
CA ALA A 350 19.36 -20.65 -3.82
C ALA A 350 19.85 -21.98 -4.40
N PHE A 351 19.00 -22.99 -4.38
CA PHE A 351 19.09 -24.19 -5.22
C PHE A 351 18.31 -23.95 -6.52
N SER A 352 18.85 -24.37 -7.66
CA SER A 352 18.17 -24.22 -8.94
C SER A 352 18.28 -25.45 -9.84
N ILE A 353 17.17 -25.79 -10.49
CA ILE A 353 17.13 -26.58 -11.73
C ILE A 353 16.98 -25.56 -12.86
N PRO A 354 17.98 -25.36 -13.74
CA PRO A 354 17.88 -24.37 -14.81
C PRO A 354 17.02 -24.89 -15.98
N MET A 355 16.54 -23.97 -16.83
CA MET A 355 16.01 -24.31 -18.15
C MET A 355 17.02 -25.12 -18.97
N GLY A 356 16.53 -25.98 -19.86
CA GLY A 356 17.35 -26.88 -20.67
C GLY A 356 17.93 -28.06 -19.87
N SER A 357 17.43 -28.32 -18.66
CA SER A 357 17.83 -29.49 -17.86
C SER A 357 17.38 -30.81 -18.51
N THR A 358 18.05 -31.91 -18.13
CA THR A 358 17.64 -33.26 -18.56
C THR A 358 16.44 -33.76 -17.75
N TRP A 359 15.43 -34.31 -18.42
CA TRP A 359 14.21 -34.85 -17.81
C TRP A 359 14.03 -36.33 -18.13
N GLU A 360 13.53 -37.10 -17.16
CA GLU A 360 12.89 -38.39 -17.43
C GLU A 360 11.51 -38.11 -18.05
N TYR A 361 11.13 -38.79 -19.13
CA TYR A 361 9.85 -38.58 -19.78
C TYR A 361 9.15 -39.89 -20.18
N LEU A 362 7.82 -39.84 -20.23
CA LEU A 362 6.97 -40.91 -20.75
C LEU A 362 5.89 -40.31 -21.67
N ASP A 363 5.88 -40.79 -22.91
CA ASP A 363 5.12 -40.26 -24.04
C ASP A 363 4.32 -41.37 -24.74
N ASP A 364 3.91 -42.43 -24.02
CA ASP A 364 3.21 -43.59 -24.59
C ASP A 364 1.68 -43.56 -24.44
N GLY A 365 1.14 -42.47 -23.87
CA GLY A 365 -0.28 -42.24 -23.65
C GLY A 365 -0.92 -43.08 -22.55
N SER A 366 -0.13 -43.81 -21.74
CA SER A 366 -0.67 -44.64 -20.65
C SER A 366 -0.98 -43.84 -19.38
N ASP A 367 -1.98 -44.29 -18.61
CA ASP A 367 -2.30 -43.74 -17.29
C ASP A 367 -1.26 -44.21 -16.24
N GLN A 368 -0.52 -43.26 -15.68
CA GLN A 368 0.52 -43.53 -14.68
C GLN A 368 0.01 -43.51 -13.23
N GLY A 369 -1.29 -43.22 -13.01
CA GLY A 369 -1.82 -42.95 -11.68
C GLY A 369 -1.08 -41.80 -11.00
N THR A 370 -0.80 -41.90 -9.69
CA THR A 370 -0.18 -40.81 -8.91
C THR A 370 1.19 -41.14 -8.34
N SER A 371 1.65 -42.40 -8.40
CA SER A 371 2.91 -42.80 -7.74
C SER A 371 4.16 -42.17 -8.36
N TRP A 372 4.13 -41.88 -9.66
CA TRP A 372 5.23 -41.27 -10.41
C TRP A 372 5.59 -39.86 -9.91
N ARG A 373 4.64 -39.17 -9.27
CA ARG A 373 4.79 -37.83 -8.70
C ARG A 373 5.68 -37.82 -7.45
N THR A 374 5.92 -38.98 -6.84
CA THR A 374 6.66 -39.13 -5.57
C THR A 374 8.12 -39.51 -5.80
N THR A 375 8.95 -39.49 -4.75
CA THR A 375 10.36 -39.92 -4.80
C THR A 375 10.56 -41.43 -5.04
N ALA A 376 9.47 -42.21 -5.12
CA ALA A 376 9.55 -43.61 -5.47
C ALA A 376 10.15 -43.82 -6.88
N PRO A 377 10.99 -44.85 -7.09
CA PRO A 377 11.56 -45.15 -8.40
C PRO A 377 10.49 -45.64 -9.38
N ASN A 378 10.53 -45.16 -10.63
CA ASN A 378 9.66 -45.59 -11.72
C ASN A 378 10.32 -46.68 -12.60
N PRO A 379 9.51 -47.55 -13.24
CA PRO A 379 10.02 -48.47 -14.25
C PRO A 379 10.41 -47.74 -15.55
N ALA A 380 11.71 -47.55 -15.75
CA ALA A 380 12.41 -47.27 -17.01
C ALA A 380 11.75 -46.27 -17.99
N TRP A 381 11.62 -45.00 -17.58
CA TRP A 381 11.30 -43.88 -18.49
C TRP A 381 12.50 -43.52 -19.37
N ALA A 382 12.25 -42.87 -20.51
CA ALA A 382 13.30 -42.33 -21.36
C ALA A 382 13.87 -41.05 -20.75
N THR A 383 15.04 -40.59 -21.20
CA THR A 383 15.67 -39.35 -20.73
C THR A 383 16.06 -38.46 -21.90
N GLY A 384 15.84 -37.15 -21.79
CA GLY A 384 16.24 -36.18 -22.81
C GLY A 384 16.38 -34.77 -22.25
N ASP A 385 17.19 -33.95 -22.91
CA ASP A 385 17.38 -32.54 -22.55
C ASP A 385 16.18 -31.72 -23.03
N ALA A 386 15.69 -30.82 -22.18
CA ALA A 386 14.69 -29.83 -22.56
C ALA A 386 15.31 -28.78 -23.51
N GLN A 387 14.54 -28.11 -24.37
CA GLN A 387 13.08 -28.20 -24.57
C GLN A 387 12.66 -29.56 -25.16
N LEU A 388 11.58 -30.14 -24.63
CA LEU A 388 10.96 -31.37 -25.13
C LEU A 388 9.64 -31.06 -25.85
N GLY A 389 9.35 -31.73 -26.96
CA GLY A 389 8.16 -31.42 -27.77
C GLY A 389 7.97 -32.25 -29.03
N TYR A 390 7.05 -31.86 -29.93
CA TYR A 390 6.65 -32.67 -31.09
C TYR A 390 7.50 -32.51 -32.37
N GLY A 391 8.58 -31.73 -32.30
CA GLY A 391 9.60 -31.64 -33.33
C GLY A 391 9.29 -30.61 -34.42
N ASP A 392 8.81 -29.42 -34.04
CA ASP A 392 8.55 -28.31 -34.96
C ASP A 392 9.77 -27.39 -35.20
N GLY A 393 10.86 -27.60 -34.45
CA GLY A 393 12.20 -27.15 -34.82
C GLY A 393 12.99 -26.39 -33.76
N ASP A 394 12.42 -26.18 -32.57
CA ASP A 394 13.10 -25.60 -31.41
C ASP A 394 13.51 -26.68 -30.36
N GLU A 395 12.97 -27.88 -30.46
CA GLU A 395 13.15 -28.91 -29.44
C GLU A 395 14.52 -29.59 -29.50
N THR A 396 15.10 -29.78 -28.31
CA THR A 396 16.30 -30.58 -28.16
C THR A 396 15.96 -32.08 -28.13
N THR A 397 14.82 -32.44 -27.53
CA THR A 397 14.31 -33.82 -27.50
C THR A 397 12.91 -33.89 -28.08
N VAL A 398 12.73 -34.72 -29.11
CA VAL A 398 11.39 -34.96 -29.69
C VAL A 398 10.70 -36.11 -28.94
N VAL A 399 9.46 -35.88 -28.50
CA VAL A 399 8.58 -36.87 -27.85
C VAL A 399 7.49 -37.38 -28.81
N ASP A 400 6.98 -38.59 -28.56
CA ASP A 400 5.97 -39.24 -29.40
C ASP A 400 4.57 -38.72 -29.14
N ARG A 401 4.02 -38.02 -30.14
CA ARG A 401 2.60 -37.59 -30.18
C ARG A 401 1.61 -38.76 -30.17
N GLY A 402 2.07 -39.96 -30.52
CA GLY A 402 1.23 -41.14 -30.68
C GLY A 402 0.69 -41.33 -32.10
N PRO A 403 -0.04 -42.43 -32.33
CA PRO A 403 -0.46 -42.83 -33.66
C PRO A 403 -1.49 -41.86 -34.27
N ALA A 404 -1.39 -41.66 -35.59
CA ALA A 404 -2.34 -40.83 -36.34
C ALA A 404 -3.80 -41.29 -36.12
N GLY A 405 -4.62 -40.41 -35.53
CA GLY A 405 -6.03 -40.65 -35.20
C GLY A 405 -6.28 -41.12 -33.76
N SER A 406 -5.24 -41.28 -32.94
CA SER A 406 -5.32 -41.51 -31.50
C SER A 406 -4.09 -40.92 -30.78
N PRO A 407 -3.86 -39.59 -30.90
CA PRO A 407 -2.73 -38.95 -30.23
C PRO A 407 -2.89 -39.00 -28.71
N HIS A 408 -1.77 -38.88 -28.03
CA HIS A 408 -1.71 -38.87 -26.58
C HIS A 408 -2.19 -37.50 -26.06
N VAL A 409 -3.07 -37.53 -25.06
CA VAL A 409 -3.53 -36.30 -24.39
C VAL A 409 -2.46 -35.79 -23.44
N THR A 410 -1.78 -36.69 -22.74
CA THR A 410 -0.84 -36.36 -21.66
C THR A 410 0.56 -36.88 -21.96
N THR A 411 1.56 -36.03 -21.73
CA THR A 411 2.98 -36.41 -21.67
C THR A 411 3.51 -36.11 -20.27
N TYR A 412 4.26 -37.06 -19.69
CA TYR A 412 4.78 -36.95 -18.32
C TYR A 412 6.28 -36.64 -18.30
N PHE A 413 6.70 -35.79 -17.37
CA PHE A 413 8.09 -35.40 -17.13
C PHE A 413 8.45 -35.52 -15.66
N ARG A 414 9.71 -35.86 -15.37
CA ARG A 414 10.21 -36.00 -14.00
C ARG A 414 11.70 -35.67 -13.91
N HIS A 415 12.11 -34.95 -12.87
CA HIS A 415 13.50 -34.63 -12.58
C HIS A 415 13.80 -34.89 -11.11
N ALA A 416 14.76 -35.79 -10.85
CA ALA A 416 15.22 -36.09 -9.51
C ALA A 416 16.43 -35.22 -9.15
N PHE A 417 16.43 -34.65 -7.95
CA PHE A 417 17.53 -33.82 -7.45
C PHE A 417 17.82 -34.12 -5.98
N ASN A 418 19.00 -33.74 -5.50
CA ASN A 418 19.37 -33.92 -4.10
C ASN A 418 19.66 -32.58 -3.43
N LEU A 419 19.12 -32.38 -2.24
CA LEU A 419 19.45 -31.25 -1.38
C LEU A 419 20.49 -31.66 -0.32
N PRO A 420 21.45 -30.79 0.02
CA PRO A 420 22.36 -31.02 1.15
C PRO A 420 21.60 -31.17 2.48
N ALA A 421 22.24 -31.79 3.48
CA ALA A 421 21.68 -31.86 4.82
C ALA A 421 21.52 -30.44 5.42
N GLY A 422 20.38 -30.17 6.04
CA GLY A 422 19.99 -28.88 6.60
C GLY A 422 19.52 -27.85 5.58
N ALA A 423 19.52 -28.15 4.27
CA ALA A 423 19.14 -27.19 3.24
C ALA A 423 17.62 -27.10 3.04
N ALA A 424 16.90 -28.22 3.19
CA ALA A 424 15.46 -28.24 2.93
C ALA A 424 14.67 -27.33 3.87
N GLU A 425 15.06 -27.27 5.15
CA GLU A 425 14.42 -26.41 6.16
C GLU A 425 14.75 -24.92 5.95
N GLN A 426 15.76 -24.59 5.14
CA GLN A 426 16.16 -23.19 4.86
C GLN A 426 15.41 -22.61 3.66
N TYR A 427 15.00 -23.43 2.70
CA TYR A 427 14.27 -22.96 1.52
C TYR A 427 12.78 -22.80 1.83
N ASN A 428 12.37 -21.57 2.15
CA ASN A 428 10.98 -21.20 2.44
C ASN A 428 10.29 -20.47 1.26
N GLN A 429 10.97 -20.37 0.11
CA GLN A 429 10.42 -19.87 -1.15
C GLN A 429 10.78 -20.80 -2.31
N ILE A 430 9.79 -21.14 -3.13
CA ILE A 430 9.99 -21.89 -4.37
C ILE A 430 9.28 -21.15 -5.51
N ALA A 431 10.00 -20.92 -6.60
CA ALA A 431 9.48 -20.41 -7.85
C ALA A 431 9.72 -21.42 -8.97
N ILE A 432 8.75 -21.52 -9.87
CA ILE A 432 8.75 -22.40 -11.03
C ILE A 432 8.53 -21.51 -12.25
N ASP A 433 9.51 -21.45 -13.14
CA ASP A 433 9.33 -20.86 -14.46
C ASP A 433 9.06 -22.01 -15.43
N LEU A 434 7.84 -22.06 -15.98
CA LEU A 434 7.35 -23.15 -16.80
C LEU A 434 7.12 -22.65 -18.23
N LEU A 435 7.74 -23.31 -19.21
CA LEU A 435 7.38 -23.24 -20.61
C LEU A 435 6.56 -24.49 -20.92
N TYR A 436 5.34 -24.29 -21.42
CA TYR A 436 4.42 -25.38 -21.71
C TYR A 436 3.54 -25.02 -22.91
N ASP A 437 2.94 -26.03 -23.53
CA ASP A 437 1.86 -25.85 -24.51
C ASP A 437 0.55 -26.48 -23.99
N ASP A 438 -0.56 -25.87 -24.37
CA ASP A 438 -1.91 -26.14 -23.87
C ASP A 438 -2.01 -26.07 -22.33
N GLY A 439 -2.01 -27.16 -21.56
CA GLY A 439 -2.18 -27.11 -20.10
C GLY A 439 -1.16 -27.95 -19.33
N ALA A 440 -0.82 -27.58 -18.09
CA ALA A 440 0.14 -28.31 -17.28
C ALA A 440 -0.16 -28.31 -15.77
N ALA A 441 0.19 -29.41 -15.10
CA ALA A 441 0.18 -29.53 -13.64
C ALA A 441 1.56 -29.99 -13.13
N VAL A 442 2.05 -29.33 -12.08
CA VAL A 442 3.40 -29.50 -11.52
C VAL A 442 3.32 -30.00 -10.09
N TYR A 443 4.15 -31.00 -9.77
CA TYR A 443 4.21 -31.67 -8.48
C TYR A 443 5.62 -31.67 -7.92
N ILE A 444 5.78 -31.43 -6.61
CA ILE A 444 7.03 -31.66 -5.89
C ILE A 444 6.76 -32.70 -4.81
N ASN A 445 7.53 -33.79 -4.83
CA ASN A 445 7.41 -34.90 -3.87
C ASN A 445 5.98 -35.45 -3.70
N GLY A 446 5.16 -35.37 -4.74
CA GLY A 446 3.77 -35.86 -4.77
C GLY A 446 2.70 -34.82 -4.44
N VAL A 447 3.09 -33.63 -4.01
CA VAL A 447 2.18 -32.50 -3.74
C VAL A 447 2.07 -31.64 -4.99
N GLU A 448 0.86 -31.32 -5.42
CA GLU A 448 0.63 -30.41 -6.55
C GLU A 448 0.91 -28.96 -6.11
N VAL A 449 1.82 -28.28 -6.80
CA VAL A 449 2.34 -26.96 -6.41
C VAL A 449 2.02 -25.85 -7.43
N ALA A 450 1.71 -26.22 -8.68
CA ALA A 450 1.27 -25.31 -9.72
C ALA A 450 0.35 -26.02 -10.71
N ARG A 451 -0.60 -25.29 -11.28
CA ARG A 451 -1.53 -25.73 -12.33
C ARG A 451 -1.84 -24.54 -13.24
N THR A 452 -1.88 -24.74 -14.54
CA THR A 452 -2.24 -23.70 -15.51
C THR A 452 -3.75 -23.42 -15.47
N ASP A 453 -4.14 -22.17 -15.77
CA ASP A 453 -5.53 -21.69 -15.60
C ASP A 453 -6.55 -22.37 -16.53
N ASN A 454 -6.08 -23.06 -17.58
CA ASN A 454 -6.90 -23.77 -18.55
C ASN A 454 -7.04 -25.27 -18.26
N LEU A 455 -6.54 -25.76 -17.11
CA LEU A 455 -6.90 -27.07 -16.57
C LEU A 455 -8.00 -26.94 -15.51
N PRO A 456 -8.97 -27.89 -15.45
CA PRO A 456 -10.10 -27.78 -14.54
C PRO A 456 -9.70 -27.98 -13.07
N GLY A 457 -10.45 -27.37 -12.15
CA GLY A 457 -10.37 -27.61 -10.70
C GLY A 457 -9.49 -26.62 -9.92
N THR A 458 -9.03 -27.03 -8.74
CA THR A 458 -8.16 -26.28 -7.81
C THR A 458 -6.97 -27.14 -7.36
N LEU A 459 -5.85 -26.54 -6.94
CA LEU A 459 -4.65 -27.30 -6.51
C LEU A 459 -4.99 -28.37 -5.46
N GLY A 460 -4.54 -29.61 -5.70
CA GLY A 460 -4.68 -30.73 -4.78
C GLY A 460 -6.05 -31.44 -4.79
N ASP A 461 -7.01 -30.99 -5.59
CA ASP A 461 -8.33 -31.62 -5.70
C ASP A 461 -8.35 -32.92 -6.53
N ASN A 462 -7.25 -33.22 -7.22
CA ASN A 462 -7.11 -34.33 -8.16
C ASN A 462 -8.15 -34.32 -9.30
N ALA A 463 -8.63 -33.14 -9.71
CA ALA A 463 -9.55 -33.00 -10.84
C ALA A 463 -8.91 -33.35 -12.19
N VAL A 464 -7.59 -33.18 -12.31
CA VAL A 464 -6.82 -33.51 -13.52
C VAL A 464 -6.57 -35.02 -13.58
N GLN A 465 -7.05 -35.64 -14.65
CA GLN A 465 -6.85 -37.06 -15.01
C GLN A 465 -6.07 -37.14 -16.33
N PHE A 466 -5.43 -38.28 -16.63
CA PHE A 466 -4.58 -38.43 -17.83
C PHE A 466 -5.28 -38.17 -19.19
N ASP A 467 -6.61 -38.20 -19.23
CA ASP A 467 -7.44 -37.93 -20.41
C ASP A 467 -8.17 -36.58 -20.33
N THR A 468 -7.81 -35.74 -19.36
CA THR A 468 -8.30 -34.37 -19.24
C THR A 468 -7.67 -33.52 -20.34
N LEU A 469 -8.49 -32.86 -21.14
CA LEU A 469 -8.05 -31.85 -22.11
C LEU A 469 -7.99 -30.48 -21.42
N ALA A 470 -7.09 -29.62 -21.88
CA ALA A 470 -7.14 -28.20 -21.53
C ALA A 470 -8.38 -27.52 -22.15
N ASP A 471 -9.00 -26.59 -21.44
CA ASP A 471 -10.29 -25.97 -21.81
C ASP A 471 -10.19 -25.03 -23.04
N PHE A 472 -9.00 -24.50 -23.32
CA PHE A 472 -8.67 -23.66 -24.47
C PHE A 472 -7.16 -23.73 -24.74
N ASN A 473 -6.74 -23.56 -26.00
CA ASN A 473 -5.33 -23.33 -26.32
C ASN A 473 -4.90 -22.07 -25.57
N GLY A 474 -3.76 -22.13 -24.90
CA GLY A 474 -3.07 -20.96 -24.37
C GLY A 474 -3.11 -19.76 -25.33
N ALA A 475 -2.94 -18.54 -24.85
CA ALA A 475 -3.10 -17.29 -25.59
C ALA A 475 -2.14 -17.07 -26.79
N GLY A 476 -1.58 -18.12 -27.39
CA GLY A 476 -0.84 -18.13 -28.66
C GLY A 476 0.61 -17.70 -28.55
N THR A 477 1.14 -17.55 -27.32
CA THR A 477 2.54 -17.16 -27.06
C THR A 477 3.25 -18.09 -26.06
N GLU A 478 2.54 -19.05 -25.47
CA GLU A 478 2.98 -19.86 -24.32
C GLU A 478 4.07 -20.89 -24.69
N GLU A 479 4.03 -21.41 -25.93
CA GLU A 479 5.10 -22.22 -26.54
C GLU A 479 6.47 -21.53 -26.59
N ASN A 480 6.53 -20.20 -26.46
CA ASN A 480 7.76 -19.40 -26.60
C ASN A 480 8.06 -18.49 -25.39
N THR A 481 7.24 -18.52 -24.34
CA THR A 481 7.41 -17.66 -23.17
C THR A 481 7.15 -18.41 -21.88
N THR A 482 8.02 -18.21 -20.90
CA THR A 482 7.90 -18.85 -19.58
C THR A 482 6.84 -18.17 -18.72
N GLN A 483 5.98 -18.94 -18.08
CA GLN A 483 5.07 -18.50 -17.03
C GLN A 483 5.68 -18.80 -15.65
N ARG A 484 5.70 -17.80 -14.77
CA ARG A 484 6.20 -17.95 -13.40
C ARG A 484 5.08 -18.30 -12.43
N PHE A 485 5.27 -19.38 -11.68
CA PHE A 485 4.46 -19.78 -10.53
C PHE A 485 5.28 -19.66 -9.25
N VAL A 486 4.73 -19.04 -8.21
CA VAL A 486 5.32 -19.02 -6.87
C VAL A 486 4.53 -19.97 -5.97
N VAL A 487 5.22 -20.96 -5.39
CA VAL A 487 4.56 -21.98 -4.57
C VAL A 487 4.01 -21.33 -3.28
N PRO A 488 2.73 -21.56 -2.93
CA PRO A 488 2.12 -21.03 -1.72
C PRO A 488 2.90 -21.39 -0.44
N PRO A 489 3.02 -20.47 0.55
CA PRO A 489 3.73 -20.71 1.82
C PRO A 489 3.34 -22.01 2.50
N SER A 490 2.04 -22.19 2.64
CA SER A 490 1.41 -23.33 3.31
C SER A 490 1.68 -24.67 2.63
N LEU A 491 2.17 -24.63 1.37
CA LEU A 491 2.60 -25.81 0.64
C LEU A 491 4.12 -26.01 0.65
N VAL A 492 4.93 -25.02 1.01
CA VAL A 492 6.41 -25.13 1.04
C VAL A 492 6.89 -25.85 2.30
N GLU A 493 6.22 -25.67 3.44
CA GLU A 493 6.60 -26.33 4.70
C GLU A 493 6.58 -27.86 4.55
N GLY A 494 7.75 -28.49 4.73
CA GLY A 494 7.91 -29.94 4.59
C GLY A 494 7.79 -30.47 3.15
N LEU A 495 7.73 -29.59 2.15
CA LEU A 495 7.65 -29.96 0.73
C LEU A 495 8.96 -30.55 0.22
N LEU A 496 10.07 -29.90 0.59
CA LEU A 496 11.42 -30.35 0.30
C LEU A 496 11.94 -31.16 1.49
N GLN A 497 12.80 -32.14 1.19
CA GLN A 497 13.50 -32.93 2.20
C GLN A 497 15.00 -32.95 1.94
N ASP A 498 15.81 -33.07 2.98
CA ASP A 498 17.24 -33.29 2.80
C ASP A 498 17.49 -34.60 2.03
N GLY A 499 18.45 -34.59 1.11
CA GLY A 499 18.69 -35.69 0.19
C GLY A 499 17.67 -35.71 -0.97
N PRO A 500 17.10 -36.88 -1.33
CA PRO A 500 16.42 -37.06 -2.60
C PRO A 500 15.07 -36.34 -2.67
N ASN A 501 14.85 -35.56 -3.72
CA ASN A 501 13.60 -34.91 -4.07
C ASN A 501 13.24 -35.20 -5.53
N VAL A 502 12.00 -34.96 -5.89
CA VAL A 502 11.54 -35.01 -7.27
C VAL A 502 10.60 -33.84 -7.58
N ILE A 503 10.78 -33.25 -8.76
CA ILE A 503 9.76 -32.45 -9.43
C ILE A 503 9.20 -33.24 -10.62
N ALA A 504 7.88 -33.24 -10.78
CA ALA A 504 7.16 -34.02 -11.77
C ALA A 504 6.08 -33.17 -12.45
N VAL A 505 5.87 -33.35 -13.75
CA VAL A 505 4.96 -32.52 -14.55
C VAL A 505 4.12 -33.42 -15.47
N GLU A 506 2.84 -33.09 -15.62
CA GLU A 506 1.97 -33.62 -16.68
C GLU A 506 1.53 -32.47 -17.58
N VAL A 507 1.77 -32.59 -18.89
CA VAL A 507 1.34 -31.62 -19.91
C VAL A 507 0.20 -32.24 -20.71
N HIS A 508 -0.89 -31.50 -20.84
CA HIS A 508 -2.18 -31.89 -21.37
C HIS A 508 -2.54 -31.07 -22.61
N GLN A 509 -2.84 -31.76 -23.71
CA GLN A 509 -3.30 -31.15 -24.95
C GLN A 509 -4.72 -30.59 -24.82
N HIS A 510 -5.05 -29.50 -25.53
CA HIS A 510 -6.40 -28.93 -25.57
C HIS A 510 -7.33 -29.76 -26.47
N ASP A 511 -6.77 -30.37 -27.54
CA ASP A 511 -7.51 -31.24 -28.43
C ASP A 511 -6.64 -32.35 -29.05
N LEU A 512 -7.32 -33.33 -29.64
CA LEU A 512 -6.68 -34.47 -30.32
C LEU A 512 -6.17 -34.12 -31.74
N GLY A 513 -6.24 -32.86 -32.13
CA GLY A 513 -5.73 -32.29 -33.37
C GLY A 513 -4.39 -31.57 -33.19
N SER A 514 -4.03 -31.19 -31.96
CA SER A 514 -2.84 -30.41 -31.60
C SER A 514 -1.58 -30.94 -32.30
N SER A 515 -0.87 -30.04 -32.98
CA SER A 515 0.27 -30.35 -33.84
C SER A 515 1.61 -30.18 -33.14
N ASP A 516 1.58 -29.60 -31.97
CA ASP A 516 2.63 -28.94 -31.23
C ASP A 516 2.53 -29.37 -29.76
N MET A 517 3.68 -29.29 -29.10
CA MET A 517 3.84 -29.51 -27.69
C MET A 517 5.20 -28.97 -27.34
N SER A 518 5.30 -28.20 -26.26
CA SER A 518 6.58 -27.77 -25.73
C SER A 518 6.61 -27.94 -24.21
N PHE A 519 7.78 -28.26 -23.68
CA PHE A 519 8.03 -28.33 -22.25
C PHE A 519 9.48 -27.95 -21.93
N ASP A 520 9.63 -26.99 -21.04
CA ASP A 520 10.84 -26.73 -20.27
C ASP A 520 10.45 -26.18 -18.89
N LEU A 521 11.26 -26.43 -17.87
CA LEU A 521 10.98 -25.97 -16.51
C LEU A 521 12.26 -25.62 -15.79
N ALA A 522 12.28 -24.41 -15.22
CA ALA A 522 13.23 -24.03 -14.20
C ALA A 522 12.57 -24.01 -12.82
N LEU A 523 13.27 -24.54 -11.82
CA LEU A 523 12.89 -24.44 -10.42
C LEU A 523 13.96 -23.63 -9.70
N THR A 524 13.54 -22.68 -8.87
CA THR A 524 14.41 -22.00 -7.91
C THR A 524 13.83 -22.19 -6.52
N ALA A 525 14.59 -22.79 -5.61
CA ALA A 525 14.30 -22.85 -4.19
C ALA A 525 15.28 -21.93 -3.46
N SER A 526 14.78 -20.93 -2.75
CA SER A 526 15.59 -19.92 -2.08
C SER A 526 15.11 -19.68 -0.67
N GLN A 527 15.96 -19.02 0.12
CA GLN A 527 15.52 -18.36 1.35
C GLN A 527 14.75 -17.09 0.95
N ALA A 528 13.81 -16.65 1.79
CA ALA A 528 13.31 -15.28 1.75
C ALA A 528 14.50 -14.31 1.80
N GLY A 529 14.42 -13.17 1.10
CA GLY A 529 15.55 -12.26 0.96
C GLY A 529 16.12 -11.80 2.32
N ALA A 530 17.32 -11.21 2.33
CA ALA A 530 18.13 -10.86 3.52
C ALA A 530 17.41 -10.09 4.67
N ASP A 531 16.18 -9.62 4.44
CA ASP A 531 15.33 -8.91 5.39
C ASP A 531 14.11 -9.73 5.88
N GLY A 532 14.01 -11.03 5.52
CA GLY A 532 12.81 -11.85 5.74
C GLY A 532 11.70 -11.64 4.71
N VAL A 533 11.98 -10.90 3.63
CA VAL A 533 10.99 -10.49 2.64
C VAL A 533 10.61 -11.64 1.73
N ARG A 534 9.31 -11.92 1.63
CA ARG A 534 8.75 -12.98 0.81
C ARG A 534 8.29 -12.47 -0.55
N THR A 535 9.04 -12.78 -1.59
CA THR A 535 8.63 -12.45 -2.97
C THR A 535 7.37 -13.21 -3.43
N VAL A 536 6.44 -12.49 -4.06
CA VAL A 536 5.22 -13.00 -4.71
C VAL A 536 5.11 -12.42 -6.13
N GLY A 537 4.43 -13.15 -7.01
CA GLY A 537 4.27 -12.81 -8.43
C GLY A 537 3.47 -13.88 -9.17
N GLY A 538 2.95 -13.53 -10.35
CA GLY A 538 2.19 -14.43 -11.22
C GLY A 538 0.72 -14.57 -10.81
N VAL A 539 0.07 -15.62 -11.30
CA VAL A 539 -1.34 -15.91 -10.98
C VAL A 539 -1.42 -16.72 -9.69
N LEU A 540 -2.21 -16.25 -8.72
CA LEU A 540 -2.50 -16.99 -7.50
C LEU A 540 -3.41 -18.19 -7.80
N PRO A 541 -3.41 -19.25 -6.98
CA PRO A 541 -4.33 -20.37 -7.15
C PRO A 541 -5.81 -19.94 -7.15
N ALA A 542 -6.66 -20.61 -7.93
CA ALA A 542 -8.11 -20.37 -8.04
C ALA A 542 -8.94 -20.71 -6.77
N GLY A 543 -8.31 -20.72 -5.59
CA GLY A 543 -8.92 -20.91 -4.28
C GLY A 543 -8.55 -19.79 -3.31
N THR A 544 -8.59 -20.05 -2.00
CA THR A 544 -8.19 -19.06 -0.99
C THR A 544 -6.68 -19.07 -0.78
N THR A 545 -6.04 -17.95 -1.07
CA THR A 545 -4.66 -17.64 -0.66
C THR A 545 -4.71 -16.69 0.52
N THR A 546 -3.95 -16.96 1.58
CA THR A 546 -3.88 -16.09 2.77
C THR A 546 -2.48 -15.53 2.93
N TRP A 547 -2.37 -14.22 3.14
CA TRP A 547 -1.15 -13.52 3.51
C TRP A 547 -1.25 -13.08 4.96
N THR A 548 -0.28 -13.48 5.78
CA THR A 548 -0.24 -13.25 7.22
C THR A 548 0.95 -12.38 7.59
N ALA A 549 0.89 -11.68 8.73
CA ALA A 549 2.01 -10.87 9.19
C ALA A 549 3.23 -11.73 9.58
N GLU A 550 3.00 -12.96 10.07
CA GLU A 550 4.05 -13.92 10.46
C GLU A 550 4.84 -14.42 9.26
N ASP A 551 4.17 -14.67 8.13
CA ASP A 551 4.78 -15.14 6.87
C ASP A 551 5.33 -14.00 5.99
N GLY A 552 4.97 -12.75 6.31
CA GLY A 552 5.41 -11.54 5.63
C GLY A 552 6.77 -11.01 6.14
N PRO A 553 7.19 -9.80 5.71
CA PRO A 553 6.51 -8.95 4.73
C PRO A 553 6.58 -9.53 3.32
N TYR A 554 5.55 -9.29 2.50
CA TYR A 554 5.49 -9.79 1.12
C TYR A 554 6.06 -8.76 0.15
N LEU A 555 6.78 -9.15 -0.89
CA LEU A 555 7.21 -8.27 -1.98
C LEU A 555 6.57 -8.72 -3.29
N ILE A 556 5.72 -7.89 -3.86
CA ILE A 556 5.22 -8.06 -5.23
C ILE A 556 6.36 -7.67 -6.19
N ALA A 557 7.15 -8.66 -6.62
CA ALA A 557 8.30 -8.45 -7.50
C ALA A 557 7.95 -8.52 -8.99
N SER A 558 6.85 -9.19 -9.30
CA SER A 558 6.15 -9.10 -10.58
C SER A 558 4.66 -8.95 -10.31
N ASP A 559 3.88 -8.52 -11.30
CA ASP A 559 2.41 -8.46 -11.19
C ASP A 559 1.84 -9.73 -10.54
N VAL A 560 0.95 -9.55 -9.58
CA VAL A 560 0.19 -10.63 -8.94
C VAL A 560 -1.25 -10.56 -9.45
N THR A 561 -1.81 -11.69 -9.88
CA THR A 561 -3.21 -11.79 -10.30
C THR A 561 -3.98 -12.70 -9.35
N VAL A 562 -5.04 -12.19 -8.74
CA VAL A 562 -6.08 -13.01 -8.10
C VAL A 562 -7.06 -13.44 -9.20
N PRO A 563 -7.05 -14.70 -9.67
CA PRO A 563 -7.88 -15.12 -10.81
C PRO A 563 -9.35 -15.19 -10.44
N VAL A 564 -10.21 -15.31 -11.46
CA VAL A 564 -11.65 -15.59 -11.27
C VAL A 564 -11.82 -16.87 -10.43
N GLY A 565 -12.64 -16.79 -9.38
CA GLY A 565 -12.82 -17.90 -8.42
C GLY A 565 -11.79 -17.93 -7.28
N GLY A 566 -10.66 -17.23 -7.43
CA GLY A 566 -9.67 -17.05 -6.37
C GLY A 566 -10.08 -16.00 -5.33
N VAL A 567 -9.61 -16.19 -4.10
CA VAL A 567 -9.78 -15.23 -2.99
C VAL A 567 -8.43 -14.97 -2.35
N LEU A 568 -7.99 -13.71 -2.32
CA LEU A 568 -6.83 -13.29 -1.54
C LEU A 568 -7.30 -12.70 -0.20
N VAL A 569 -6.95 -13.35 0.90
CA VAL A 569 -7.14 -12.85 2.25
C VAL A 569 -5.82 -12.24 2.73
N ILE A 570 -5.85 -11.02 3.24
CA ILE A 570 -4.68 -10.39 3.87
C ILE A 570 -5.06 -10.09 5.32
N GLU A 571 -4.36 -10.72 6.25
CA GLU A 571 -4.65 -10.66 7.68
C GLU A 571 -4.06 -9.39 8.35
N PRO A 572 -4.58 -9.00 9.53
CA PRO A 572 -4.09 -7.83 10.27
C PRO A 572 -2.58 -7.81 10.46
N GLY A 573 -1.99 -6.60 10.43
CA GLY A 573 -0.56 -6.37 10.64
C GLY A 573 0.35 -6.74 9.46
N THR A 574 -0.20 -7.31 8.39
CA THR A 574 0.59 -7.71 7.21
C THR A 574 1.15 -6.50 6.48
N THR A 575 2.45 -6.54 6.17
CA THR A 575 3.10 -5.57 5.29
C THR A 575 3.30 -6.17 3.89
N VAL A 576 2.93 -5.43 2.86
CA VAL A 576 3.10 -5.76 1.45
C VAL A 576 3.91 -4.65 0.79
N TYR A 577 5.09 -5.02 0.32
CA TYR A 577 5.98 -4.22 -0.50
C TYR A 577 5.68 -4.41 -1.99
N TRP A 578 5.97 -3.36 -2.76
CA TRP A 578 5.95 -3.41 -4.21
C TRP A 578 7.34 -3.15 -4.79
N ALA A 579 7.73 -3.91 -5.80
CA ALA A 579 8.77 -3.50 -6.72
C ALA A 579 8.26 -2.43 -7.69
N GLN A 580 9.18 -1.75 -8.38
CA GLN A 580 8.86 -0.70 -9.33
C GLN A 580 7.85 -1.15 -10.39
N SER A 581 6.79 -0.35 -10.57
CA SER A 581 5.76 -0.48 -11.59
C SER A 581 4.95 -1.78 -11.55
N GLN A 582 4.96 -2.52 -10.44
CA GLN A 582 4.16 -3.75 -10.30
C GLN A 582 2.76 -3.47 -9.76
N SER A 583 1.83 -4.35 -10.10
CA SER A 583 0.40 -4.29 -9.76
C SER A 583 -0.09 -5.52 -9.00
N LEU A 584 -1.17 -5.33 -8.25
CA LEU A 584 -2.01 -6.42 -7.74
C LEU A 584 -3.35 -6.39 -8.51
N ASN A 585 -3.53 -7.32 -9.45
CA ASN A 585 -4.70 -7.44 -10.31
C ASN A 585 -5.74 -8.37 -9.67
N VAL A 586 -6.97 -7.90 -9.49
CA VAL A 586 -8.04 -8.60 -8.78
C VAL A 586 -9.19 -8.91 -9.74
N LEU A 587 -9.14 -10.10 -10.35
CA LEU A 587 -10.24 -10.67 -11.15
C LEU A 587 -11.19 -11.53 -10.28
N GLY A 588 -10.67 -12.05 -9.16
CA GLY A 588 -11.39 -12.79 -8.14
C GLY A 588 -11.91 -11.89 -7.01
N GLN A 589 -11.56 -12.20 -5.77
CA GLN A 589 -11.94 -11.41 -4.59
C GLN A 589 -10.72 -11.09 -3.73
N ILE A 590 -10.67 -9.89 -3.14
CA ILE A 590 -9.76 -9.58 -2.04
C ILE A 590 -10.51 -9.27 -0.74
N ILE A 591 -10.02 -9.80 0.37
CA ILE A 591 -10.48 -9.52 1.73
C ILE A 591 -9.25 -9.09 2.55
N ALA A 592 -8.97 -7.79 2.59
CA ALA A 592 -7.88 -7.21 3.37
C ALA A 592 -8.44 -6.45 4.57
N GLU A 593 -8.68 -7.15 5.68
CA GLU A 593 -9.38 -6.60 6.85
C GLU A 593 -8.41 -6.54 8.05
N GLY A 594 -7.73 -5.40 8.21
CA GLY A 594 -6.89 -5.11 9.37
C GLY A 594 -7.68 -4.71 10.62
N THR A 595 -6.97 -4.28 11.66
CA THR A 595 -7.57 -3.70 12.88
C THR A 595 -6.97 -2.32 13.18
N PRO A 596 -7.56 -1.50 14.08
CA PRO A 596 -6.96 -0.22 14.47
C PRO A 596 -5.51 -0.32 14.96
N ASP A 597 -5.16 -1.43 15.63
CA ASP A 597 -3.83 -1.67 16.21
C ASP A 597 -2.90 -2.49 15.29
N GLU A 598 -3.46 -3.25 14.35
CA GLU A 598 -2.74 -4.11 13.42
C GLU A 598 -3.20 -3.79 11.99
N ARG A 599 -2.88 -2.59 11.53
CA ARG A 599 -3.22 -2.13 10.18
C ARG A 599 -2.41 -2.91 9.14
N ILE A 600 -3.05 -3.22 8.02
CA ILE A 600 -2.36 -3.74 6.84
C ILE A 600 -1.62 -2.56 6.17
N ARG A 601 -0.38 -2.76 5.74
CA ARG A 601 0.38 -1.70 5.04
C ARG A 601 0.84 -2.16 3.67
N PHE A 602 0.42 -1.43 2.66
CA PHE A 602 0.87 -1.55 1.30
C PHE A 602 1.79 -0.38 0.98
N THR A 603 3.08 -0.63 0.73
CA THR A 603 4.08 0.43 0.60
C THR A 603 5.29 -0.05 -0.20
N ARG A 604 6.32 0.77 -0.36
CA ARG A 604 7.59 0.33 -0.97
C ARG A 604 8.51 -0.28 0.08
N GLN A 605 9.45 -1.15 -0.34
CA GLN A 605 10.46 -1.67 0.59
C GLN A 605 11.32 -0.51 1.14
N PRO A 606 11.58 -0.46 2.47
CA PRO A 606 12.49 0.53 3.04
C PRO A 606 13.82 0.60 2.30
N GLY A 607 14.32 1.82 2.05
CA GLY A 607 15.57 2.04 1.31
C GLY A 607 15.43 2.12 -0.21
N THR A 608 14.26 1.79 -0.78
CA THR A 608 14.00 1.91 -2.22
C THR A 608 13.24 3.19 -2.56
N ASN A 609 13.21 3.53 -3.85
CA ASN A 609 12.35 4.58 -4.41
C ASN A 609 11.24 3.98 -5.28
N ASP A 610 10.92 2.69 -5.06
CA ASP A 610 9.95 1.99 -5.89
C ASP A 610 8.56 2.60 -5.75
N VAL A 611 7.84 2.58 -6.86
CA VAL A 611 6.46 3.05 -6.93
C VAL A 611 5.62 2.02 -7.67
N SER A 612 4.49 1.64 -7.08
CA SER A 612 3.56 0.65 -7.62
C SER A 612 2.67 1.22 -8.73
N SER A 613 2.17 0.35 -9.59
CA SER A 613 1.05 0.64 -10.48
C SER A 613 -0.30 0.60 -9.75
N GLY A 614 -0.35 0.12 -8.50
CA GLY A 614 -1.54 0.10 -7.64
C GLY A 614 -2.24 -1.26 -7.59
N ILE A 615 -3.40 -1.27 -6.92
CA ILE A 615 -4.31 -2.43 -6.86
C ILE A 615 -5.42 -2.20 -7.90
N GLN A 616 -5.51 -3.09 -8.89
CA GLN A 616 -6.38 -2.95 -10.05
C GLN A 616 -7.48 -4.00 -10.01
N PHE A 617 -8.74 -3.59 -10.05
CA PHE A 617 -9.91 -4.45 -9.93
C PHE A 617 -10.67 -4.56 -11.24
N ASP A 618 -11.01 -5.80 -11.61
CA ASP A 618 -12.00 -6.13 -12.64
C ASP A 618 -12.89 -7.27 -12.12
N SER A 619 -13.62 -6.97 -11.03
CA SER A 619 -14.46 -7.94 -10.33
C SER A 619 -15.60 -7.30 -9.53
N MET A 620 -16.82 -7.78 -9.80
CA MET A 620 -18.03 -7.45 -9.03
C MET A 620 -18.17 -8.24 -7.72
N SER A 621 -17.15 -9.02 -7.35
CA SER A 621 -17.09 -9.69 -6.04
C SER A 621 -17.11 -8.67 -4.90
N ASP A 622 -17.40 -9.14 -3.69
CA ASP A 622 -17.43 -8.29 -2.50
C ASP A 622 -15.99 -8.02 -2.01
N ASN A 623 -15.28 -7.13 -2.72
CA ASN A 623 -13.92 -6.75 -2.36
C ASN A 623 -13.92 -5.74 -1.21
N ARG A 624 -13.03 -5.95 -0.24
CA ARG A 624 -12.98 -5.14 0.98
C ARG A 624 -11.53 -4.86 1.37
N ILE A 625 -11.27 -3.59 1.70
CA ILE A 625 -10.02 -3.17 2.34
C ILE A 625 -10.38 -2.31 3.55
N THR A 626 -10.04 -2.78 4.75
CA THR A 626 -10.39 -2.12 6.01
C THR A 626 -9.17 -1.98 6.91
N TYR A 627 -9.02 -0.86 7.62
CA TYR A 627 -7.86 -0.56 8.48
C TYR A 627 -6.52 -0.82 7.77
N ALA A 628 -6.33 -0.17 6.63
CA ALA A 628 -5.13 -0.30 5.82
C ALA A 628 -4.45 1.05 5.57
N ILE A 629 -3.18 1.02 5.21
CA ILE A 629 -2.40 2.16 4.72
C ILE A 629 -1.89 1.78 3.34
N LEU A 630 -2.18 2.60 2.33
CA LEU A 630 -1.70 2.39 0.96
C LEU A 630 -0.91 3.61 0.52
N GLU A 631 0.34 3.36 0.12
CA GLU A 631 1.32 4.38 -0.20
C GLU A 631 2.08 4.05 -1.48
N TRP A 632 2.65 5.08 -2.11
CA TRP A 632 3.62 4.95 -3.20
C TRP A 632 3.08 4.16 -4.40
N GLY A 633 1.93 4.55 -4.95
CA GLY A 633 1.39 3.93 -6.16
C GLY A 633 0.70 4.90 -7.13
N GLY A 634 0.31 4.41 -8.31
CA GLY A 634 -0.51 5.10 -9.30
C GLY A 634 0.23 6.01 -10.29
N THR A 635 1.57 5.92 -10.41
CA THR A 635 2.38 6.98 -11.06
C THR A 635 2.57 6.89 -12.58
N GLY A 636 2.15 5.80 -13.23
CA GLY A 636 2.36 5.58 -14.68
C GLY A 636 1.12 5.73 -15.57
N GLY A 637 0.06 4.98 -15.28
CA GLY A 637 -1.07 4.74 -16.19
C GLY A 637 -2.31 5.61 -16.00
N ASN A 638 -2.36 6.52 -15.02
CA ASN A 638 -3.61 7.17 -14.55
C ASN A 638 -4.69 6.18 -14.06
N GLU A 639 -4.35 4.91 -13.90
CA GLU A 639 -5.22 3.84 -13.40
C GLU A 639 -5.54 4.01 -11.92
N GLY A 640 -4.73 4.80 -11.23
CA GLY A 640 -4.87 5.16 -9.83
C GLY A 640 -4.14 4.19 -8.90
N LEU A 641 -3.89 4.61 -7.65
CA LEU A 641 -3.39 3.71 -6.60
C LEU A 641 -4.37 2.55 -6.37
N ILE A 642 -5.67 2.83 -6.49
CA ILE A 642 -6.76 1.87 -6.57
C ILE A 642 -7.52 2.16 -7.88
N GLY A 643 -7.49 1.23 -8.82
CA GLY A 643 -8.27 1.32 -10.06
C GLY A 643 -9.42 0.31 -10.07
N LEU A 644 -10.61 0.77 -10.41
CA LEU A 644 -11.82 -0.04 -10.52
C LEU A 644 -12.39 0.06 -11.93
N ASP A 645 -12.46 -1.06 -12.63
CA ASP A 645 -13.21 -1.21 -13.87
C ASP A 645 -14.29 -2.30 -13.65
N ASN A 646 -15.56 -1.96 -13.88
CA ASN A 646 -16.70 -2.88 -13.71
C ASN A 646 -16.65 -3.70 -12.39
N SER A 647 -16.36 -3.01 -11.29
CA SER A 647 -15.95 -3.62 -10.03
C SER A 647 -16.81 -3.19 -8.84
N ARG A 648 -16.70 -3.91 -7.73
CA ARG A 648 -17.26 -3.51 -6.42
C ARG A 648 -16.13 -3.45 -5.40
N LEU A 649 -16.02 -2.34 -4.69
CA LEU A 649 -15.06 -2.16 -3.59
C LEU A 649 -15.66 -1.38 -2.43
N SER A 650 -15.44 -1.89 -1.21
CA SER A 650 -15.65 -1.16 0.04
C SER A 650 -14.31 -0.84 0.72
N LEU A 651 -14.10 0.42 1.03
CA LEU A 651 -12.96 0.94 1.78
C LEU A 651 -13.44 1.54 3.10
N ASP A 652 -12.81 1.17 4.22
CA ASP A 652 -13.19 1.65 5.54
C ASP A 652 -11.96 1.82 6.47
N HIS A 653 -11.80 2.98 7.11
CA HIS A 653 -10.62 3.29 7.95
C HIS A 653 -9.27 3.17 7.22
N VAL A 654 -9.23 3.50 5.94
CA VAL A 654 -8.03 3.43 5.10
C VAL A 654 -7.29 4.77 5.09
N VAL A 655 -5.95 4.72 5.06
CA VAL A 655 -5.11 5.89 4.78
C VAL A 655 -4.53 5.74 3.38
N LEU A 656 -4.77 6.74 2.53
CA LEU A 656 -4.20 6.80 1.19
C LEU A 656 -3.21 7.97 1.16
N ASP A 657 -1.95 7.70 0.85
CA ASP A 657 -0.87 8.69 0.94
C ASP A 657 0.20 8.44 -0.14
N HIS A 658 1.12 9.39 -0.34
CA HIS A 658 2.28 9.28 -1.22
C HIS A 658 1.97 8.78 -2.64
N ALA A 659 0.80 9.15 -3.15
CA ALA A 659 0.35 8.91 -4.51
C ALA A 659 0.08 10.26 -5.16
N GLU A 660 0.94 10.63 -6.12
CA GLU A 660 0.88 11.93 -6.80
C GLU A 660 -0.15 11.98 -7.92
N ARG A 661 -0.68 10.83 -8.37
CA ARG A 661 -1.82 10.75 -9.30
C ARG A 661 -3.08 10.33 -8.56
N ARG A 662 -4.18 10.14 -9.30
CA ARG A 662 -5.45 9.58 -8.81
C ARG A 662 -5.24 8.52 -7.73
N ARG A 663 -5.83 8.71 -6.56
CA ARG A 663 -5.77 7.68 -5.51
C ARG A 663 -6.81 6.61 -5.75
N ILE A 664 -8.01 7.01 -6.14
CA ILE A 664 -9.06 6.09 -6.58
C ILE A 664 -9.52 6.51 -7.97
N ARG A 665 -9.56 5.54 -8.89
CA ARG A 665 -10.19 5.68 -10.21
C ARG A 665 -11.33 4.68 -10.30
N SER A 666 -12.53 5.12 -10.66
CA SER A 666 -13.72 4.26 -10.64
C SER A 666 -14.56 4.39 -11.92
N ILE A 667 -14.52 3.37 -12.79
CA ILE A 667 -15.36 3.28 -13.99
C ILE A 667 -16.36 2.15 -13.84
N GLU A 668 -17.64 2.41 -14.12
CA GLU A 668 -18.67 1.35 -14.19
C GLU A 668 -18.76 0.52 -12.92
N SER A 669 -18.36 1.12 -11.79
CA SER A 669 -18.06 0.41 -10.55
C SER A 669 -18.94 0.90 -9.39
N THR A 670 -19.18 -0.01 -8.45
CA THR A 670 -19.69 0.33 -7.11
C THR A 670 -18.52 0.67 -6.20
N LEU A 671 -18.53 1.88 -5.64
CA LEU A 671 -17.51 2.35 -4.71
C LEU A 671 -18.18 2.84 -3.43
N VAL A 672 -17.73 2.32 -2.30
CA VAL A 672 -18.08 2.82 -0.98
C VAL A 672 -16.79 3.09 -0.23
N VAL A 673 -16.52 4.35 0.11
CA VAL A 673 -15.35 4.75 0.89
C VAL A 673 -15.78 5.52 2.12
N ARG A 674 -15.37 5.00 3.29
CA ARG A 674 -15.78 5.50 4.60
C ARG A 674 -14.63 5.68 5.57
N ASN A 675 -14.78 6.62 6.49
CA ASN A 675 -13.93 6.76 7.67
C ASN A 675 -12.42 6.85 7.33
N SER A 676 -12.10 7.30 6.12
CA SER A 676 -10.76 7.18 5.53
C SER A 676 -10.07 8.55 5.44
N VAL A 677 -8.75 8.53 5.40
CA VAL A 677 -7.90 9.72 5.30
C VAL A 677 -7.17 9.70 3.98
N PHE A 678 -7.34 10.77 3.22
CA PHE A 678 -6.56 11.08 2.05
C PHE A 678 -5.59 12.18 2.46
N ALA A 679 -4.30 11.87 2.66
CA ALA A 679 -3.26 12.88 2.94
C ALA A 679 -3.10 13.90 1.80
N ASP A 680 -2.32 14.97 1.96
CA ASP A 680 -2.02 15.88 0.85
C ASP A 680 -1.43 15.15 -0.36
N ILE A 681 -1.81 15.52 -1.58
CA ILE A 681 -1.26 14.86 -2.78
C ILE A 681 0.21 15.23 -2.99
N PHE A 682 0.55 16.48 -2.70
CA PHE A 682 1.90 17.01 -2.85
C PHE A 682 2.39 17.57 -1.54
N GLY A 683 3.63 17.24 -1.17
CA GLY A 683 4.27 17.73 0.04
C GLY A 683 4.26 19.27 0.16
N PRO A 684 4.40 19.82 1.37
CA PRO A 684 4.38 21.27 1.60
C PRO A 684 5.35 22.03 0.68
N GLY A 685 4.84 23.01 -0.06
CA GLY A 685 5.63 23.82 -1.00
C GLY A 685 6.06 23.13 -2.31
N ALA A 686 5.80 21.84 -2.49
CA ALA A 686 6.06 21.15 -3.76
C ALA A 686 5.00 21.53 -4.82
N PRO A 687 5.40 21.90 -6.05
CA PRO A 687 4.45 22.15 -7.14
C PRO A 687 3.79 20.85 -7.60
N PRO A 688 2.58 20.90 -8.18
CA PRO A 688 1.94 19.73 -8.77
C PRO A 688 2.79 19.18 -9.93
N THR A 689 2.91 17.86 -10.02
CA THR A 689 3.65 17.18 -11.10
C THR A 689 2.77 16.87 -12.32
N THR A 690 1.46 17.01 -12.18
CA THR A 690 0.48 16.81 -13.25
C THR A 690 -0.58 17.92 -13.25
N ASP A 691 -1.30 18.02 -14.37
CA ASP A 691 -2.44 18.92 -14.58
C ASP A 691 -3.68 18.05 -14.82
N ASN A 692 -4.71 18.20 -14.00
CA ASN A 692 -5.99 17.48 -14.05
C ASN A 692 -5.88 15.94 -14.02
N LEU A 693 -4.88 15.40 -13.31
CA LEU A 693 -4.63 13.96 -13.15
C LEU A 693 -4.29 13.56 -11.71
N SER A 694 -4.23 14.55 -10.81
CA SER A 694 -3.89 14.40 -9.40
C SER A 694 -5.12 14.69 -8.54
N GLU A 695 -6.22 13.97 -8.78
CA GLU A 695 -7.41 14.01 -7.93
C GLU A 695 -7.32 12.97 -6.80
N HIS A 696 -8.01 13.18 -5.68
CA HIS A 696 -8.13 12.10 -4.69
C HIS A 696 -9.02 10.98 -5.22
N ILE A 697 -10.17 11.33 -5.79
CA ILE A 697 -11.09 10.38 -6.40
C ILE A 697 -11.51 10.90 -7.76
N TRP A 698 -11.38 10.05 -8.77
CA TRP A 698 -11.99 10.26 -10.09
C TRP A 698 -12.93 9.11 -10.40
N GLY A 699 -14.10 9.39 -10.98
CA GLY A 699 -14.98 8.29 -11.39
C GLY A 699 -16.03 8.64 -12.44
N ARG A 700 -16.74 7.60 -12.88
CA ARG A 700 -17.92 7.74 -13.75
C ARG A 700 -18.83 6.52 -13.75
N ASN A 701 -20.10 6.77 -14.07
CA ASN A 701 -21.11 5.77 -14.43
C ASN A 701 -21.26 4.63 -13.40
N PRO A 702 -21.84 4.84 -12.21
CA PRO A 702 -22.09 3.71 -11.32
C PRO A 702 -23.08 2.73 -11.99
N PRO A 703 -22.91 1.40 -11.84
CA PRO A 703 -23.73 0.42 -12.53
C PRO A 703 -25.17 0.42 -11.99
N ALA A 704 -26.12 -0.11 -12.77
CA ALA A 704 -27.52 -0.19 -12.34
C ALA A 704 -27.66 -1.02 -11.04
N GLY A 705 -28.23 -0.40 -9.99
CA GLY A 705 -28.33 -1.02 -8.66
C GLY A 705 -27.02 -1.01 -7.85
N GLY A 706 -25.96 -0.39 -8.37
CA GLY A 706 -24.73 -0.10 -7.63
C GLY A 706 -24.83 1.15 -6.76
N GLU A 707 -23.72 1.49 -6.11
CA GLU A 707 -23.60 2.62 -5.19
C GLU A 707 -22.31 3.39 -5.44
N TRP A 708 -22.33 4.70 -5.23
CA TRP A 708 -21.13 5.53 -5.23
C TRP A 708 -21.19 6.49 -4.03
N VAL A 709 -20.63 6.04 -2.91
CA VAL A 709 -20.76 6.69 -1.60
C VAL A 709 -19.39 7.05 -1.07
N VAL A 710 -19.18 8.35 -0.85
CA VAL A 710 -17.98 8.91 -0.21
C VAL A 710 -18.46 9.55 1.08
N GLU A 711 -18.25 8.86 2.21
CA GLU A 711 -18.82 9.27 3.48
C GLU A 711 -17.79 9.37 4.60
N ASN A 712 -17.81 10.46 5.35
CA ASN A 712 -17.04 10.58 6.59
C ASN A 712 -15.53 10.42 6.43
N ASN A 713 -15.00 10.96 5.32
CA ASN A 713 -13.57 10.96 5.01
C ASN A 713 -12.96 12.34 5.25
N ILE A 714 -11.64 12.37 5.40
CA ILE A 714 -10.83 13.60 5.43
C ILE A 714 -9.99 13.64 4.17
N PHE A 715 -10.13 14.73 3.42
CA PHE A 715 -9.34 15.00 2.22
C PHE A 715 -8.34 16.12 2.47
N GLY A 716 -7.07 15.79 2.27
CA GLY A 716 -5.96 16.71 2.23
C GLY A 716 -6.02 17.62 1.01
N ILE A 717 -4.94 18.38 0.83
CA ILE A 717 -4.88 19.49 -0.12
C ILE A 717 -4.51 18.98 -1.52
N THR A 718 -5.29 19.40 -2.51
CA THR A 718 -4.91 19.33 -3.94
C THR A 718 -4.34 20.67 -4.39
N LYS A 719 -3.42 20.65 -5.37
CA LYS A 719 -2.76 21.87 -5.88
C LYS A 719 -2.91 21.97 -7.38
N GLY A 720 -2.80 23.18 -7.90
CA GLY A 720 -2.96 23.44 -9.32
C GLY A 720 -4.40 23.25 -9.79
N HIS A 721 -4.56 22.91 -11.06
CA HIS A 721 -5.85 22.60 -11.68
C HIS A 721 -6.16 21.11 -11.48
N ASN A 722 -6.39 20.74 -10.23
CA ASN A 722 -6.71 19.37 -9.81
C ASN A 722 -7.79 19.43 -8.72
N ASP A 723 -8.91 18.79 -8.99
CA ASP A 723 -10.02 18.73 -8.04
C ASP A 723 -9.77 17.69 -6.96
N VAL A 724 -10.45 17.82 -5.81
CA VAL A 724 -10.42 16.75 -4.81
C VAL A 724 -11.22 15.53 -5.31
N ILE A 725 -12.44 15.76 -5.80
CA ILE A 725 -13.27 14.73 -6.43
C ILE A 725 -13.70 15.22 -7.81
N ASP A 726 -13.49 14.40 -8.83
CA ASP A 726 -14.00 14.60 -10.18
C ASP A 726 -14.90 13.41 -10.58
N PHE A 727 -16.10 13.68 -11.08
CA PHE A 727 -17.03 12.65 -11.51
C PHE A 727 -17.82 12.98 -12.78
N ASP A 728 -17.64 12.14 -13.80
CA ASP A 728 -18.34 12.24 -15.06
C ASP A 728 -19.61 11.35 -15.06
N ALA A 729 -20.80 11.94 -15.25
CA ALA A 729 -22.10 11.27 -15.39
C ALA A 729 -22.84 10.86 -14.10
N GLY A 730 -23.96 10.14 -14.26
CA GLY A 730 -24.97 9.89 -13.21
C GLY A 730 -26.21 10.75 -13.42
N VAL A 731 -27.38 10.12 -13.56
CA VAL A 731 -28.67 10.81 -13.75
C VAL A 731 -29.76 9.99 -13.08
N ARG A 732 -30.58 10.64 -12.24
CA ARG A 732 -31.71 9.96 -11.61
C ARG A 732 -32.70 9.46 -12.68
N PRO A 733 -33.33 8.29 -12.48
CA PRO A 733 -33.36 7.50 -11.24
C PRO A 733 -32.22 6.45 -11.14
N ALA A 734 -31.23 6.46 -12.04
CA ALA A 734 -30.05 5.63 -11.85
C ALA A 734 -29.27 6.08 -10.59
N PRO A 735 -28.42 5.22 -10.01
CA PRO A 735 -27.59 5.61 -8.88
C PRO A 735 -26.79 6.88 -9.18
N ILE A 736 -26.68 7.73 -8.17
CA ILE A 736 -25.94 8.98 -8.23
C ILE A 736 -24.90 9.01 -7.10
N PRO A 737 -23.79 9.74 -7.29
CA PRO A 737 -22.85 10.05 -6.22
C PRO A 737 -23.51 10.62 -4.96
N GLN A 738 -23.05 10.14 -3.80
CA GLN A 738 -23.43 10.63 -2.47
C GLN A 738 -22.16 11.04 -1.71
N ILE A 739 -22.02 12.34 -1.45
CA ILE A 739 -20.88 12.94 -0.74
C ILE A 739 -21.35 13.39 0.64
N LEU A 740 -21.03 12.61 1.67
CA LEU A 740 -21.69 12.71 2.97
C LEU A 740 -20.68 12.97 4.10
N ASN A 741 -20.87 14.02 4.89
CA ASN A 741 -20.13 14.26 6.14
C ASN A 741 -18.59 14.24 6.00
N ASN A 742 -18.04 14.56 4.82
CA ASN A 742 -16.60 14.61 4.61
C ASN A 742 -16.03 15.97 5.02
N THR A 743 -14.73 15.99 5.31
CA THR A 743 -13.95 17.22 5.54
C THR A 743 -12.96 17.42 4.41
N PHE A 744 -12.99 18.58 3.77
CA PHE A 744 -12.08 18.99 2.71
C PHE A 744 -11.20 20.13 3.20
N LEU A 745 -9.88 19.91 3.30
CA LEU A 745 -8.97 20.82 3.98
C LEU A 745 -8.52 22.02 3.13
N GLY A 746 -8.58 21.90 1.80
CA GLY A 746 -8.25 22.97 0.86
C GLY A 746 -7.94 22.46 -0.52
N GLY A 747 -7.80 23.38 -1.46
CA GLY A 747 -7.46 23.05 -2.84
C GLY A 747 -7.15 24.28 -3.68
N GLY A 748 -6.31 24.06 -4.70
CA GLY A 748 -6.01 25.06 -5.73
C GLY A 748 -7.10 25.20 -6.79
N ASP A 749 -8.02 24.24 -6.89
CA ASP A 749 -9.14 24.21 -7.86
C ASP A 749 -10.46 23.84 -7.18
N ASP A 750 -11.31 22.97 -7.72
CA ASP A 750 -12.59 22.65 -7.12
C ASP A 750 -12.44 21.57 -6.04
N ALA A 751 -13.23 21.67 -4.96
CA ALA A 751 -13.39 20.51 -4.06
C ALA A 751 -14.05 19.35 -4.83
N MET A 752 -14.95 19.70 -5.75
CA MET A 752 -15.83 18.76 -6.44
C MET A 752 -16.13 19.29 -7.84
N ASP A 753 -15.67 18.63 -8.90
CA ASP A 753 -16.21 18.82 -10.27
C ASP A 753 -17.12 17.63 -10.61
N PHE A 754 -18.35 17.91 -11.00
CA PHE A 754 -19.36 16.89 -11.29
C PHE A 754 -20.10 17.22 -12.59
N GLU A 755 -20.13 16.25 -13.50
CA GLU A 755 -20.92 16.28 -14.74
C GLU A 755 -22.19 15.40 -14.66
N GLY A 756 -22.70 15.18 -13.44
CA GLY A 756 -23.85 14.34 -13.12
C GLY A 756 -24.78 14.91 -12.04
N ASP A 757 -25.95 14.30 -11.88
CA ASP A 757 -26.78 14.50 -10.69
C ASP A 757 -26.00 14.02 -9.46
N VAL A 758 -25.99 14.78 -8.36
CA VAL A 758 -25.24 14.43 -7.13
C VAL A 758 -25.98 14.91 -5.88
N HIS A 759 -25.79 14.17 -4.78
CA HIS A 759 -26.24 14.54 -3.44
C HIS A 759 -25.04 14.82 -2.53
N ILE A 760 -25.00 16.01 -1.94
CA ILE A 760 -23.89 16.52 -1.13
C ILE A 760 -24.46 17.00 0.21
N GLU A 761 -24.19 16.26 1.27
CA GLU A 761 -24.79 16.53 2.57
C GLU A 761 -23.78 16.52 3.73
N GLY A 762 -23.87 17.51 4.62
CA GLY A 762 -23.15 17.46 5.90
C GLY A 762 -21.65 17.70 5.82
N ASN A 763 -21.10 18.08 4.67
CA ASN A 763 -19.66 18.21 4.47
C ASN A 763 -19.13 19.54 5.05
N PHE A 764 -17.88 19.53 5.48
CA PHE A 764 -17.13 20.73 5.84
C PHE A 764 -16.08 21.02 4.76
N ILE A 765 -16.18 22.16 4.10
CA ILE A 765 -15.38 22.53 2.93
C ILE A 765 -14.69 23.86 3.22
N GLN A 766 -13.36 23.86 3.25
CA GLN A 766 -12.59 25.05 3.58
C GLN A 766 -11.39 25.28 2.68
N ASN A 767 -10.94 26.53 2.58
CA ASN A 767 -9.66 26.93 1.95
C ASN A 767 -9.51 26.51 0.48
N PHE A 768 -10.62 26.47 -0.27
CA PHE A 768 -10.58 26.35 -1.73
C PHE A 768 -10.36 27.74 -2.30
N ILE A 769 -9.10 28.00 -2.65
CA ILE A 769 -8.62 29.30 -3.13
C ILE A 769 -7.68 29.01 -4.29
N LYS A 770 -7.93 29.66 -5.43
CA LYS A 770 -7.09 29.47 -6.61
C LYS A 770 -5.63 29.80 -6.31
N ASP A 771 -4.77 28.79 -6.42
CA ASP A 771 -3.36 28.90 -6.13
C ASP A 771 -2.53 29.38 -7.33
N GLU A 772 -1.23 29.58 -7.12
CA GLU A 772 -0.32 30.06 -8.18
C GLU A 772 0.01 29.00 -9.24
N TRP A 773 -0.30 27.72 -8.98
CA TRP A 773 -0.05 26.60 -9.87
C TRP A 773 -1.25 26.28 -10.75
N ASN A 774 -2.45 26.77 -10.41
CA ASN A 774 -3.65 26.54 -11.18
C ASN A 774 -3.59 27.29 -12.52
N THR A 775 -3.32 26.53 -13.58
CA THR A 775 -3.29 26.99 -14.98
C THR A 775 -4.65 26.97 -15.66
N GLY A 776 -5.67 26.42 -15.00
CA GLY A 776 -7.04 26.35 -15.47
C GLY A 776 -7.66 27.72 -15.69
N SER A 777 -8.62 27.80 -16.60
CA SER A 777 -9.38 29.03 -16.86
C SER A 777 -10.56 29.22 -15.88
N GLY A 778 -10.87 28.21 -15.08
CA GLY A 778 -11.89 28.21 -14.03
C GLY A 778 -11.47 28.99 -12.79
N ASN A 779 -12.39 29.10 -11.84
CA ASN A 779 -12.11 29.56 -10.47
C ASN A 779 -12.05 28.35 -9.56
N SER A 780 -11.49 28.49 -8.36
CA SER A 780 -11.60 27.48 -7.31
C SER A 780 -12.98 27.57 -6.62
N ASN A 781 -13.69 26.45 -6.55
CA ASN A 781 -15.05 26.36 -6.05
C ASN A 781 -15.21 25.25 -5.01
N GLY A 782 -16.21 25.38 -4.14
CA GLY A 782 -16.72 24.22 -3.41
C GLY A 782 -17.35 23.17 -4.33
N ILE A 783 -17.97 23.59 -5.44
CA ILE A 783 -18.45 22.70 -6.50
C ILE A 783 -18.46 23.37 -7.89
N SER A 784 -18.03 22.63 -8.92
CA SER A 784 -18.39 22.84 -10.33
C SER A 784 -19.60 21.99 -10.71
N ALA A 785 -20.69 22.64 -11.12
CA ALA A 785 -21.94 22.00 -11.54
C ALA A 785 -22.26 22.31 -13.01
N GLY A 786 -22.23 21.30 -13.89
CA GLY A 786 -22.40 21.45 -15.34
C GLY A 786 -23.34 20.48 -16.05
N VAL A 787 -23.32 20.59 -17.39
CA VAL A 787 -23.99 19.69 -18.34
C VAL A 787 -25.49 19.40 -18.10
N GLY A 788 -26.24 20.37 -17.56
CA GLY A 788 -27.70 20.34 -17.49
C GLY A 788 -28.26 19.44 -16.38
N ARG A 789 -27.49 19.23 -15.31
CA ARG A 789 -27.84 18.32 -14.21
C ARG A 789 -28.41 19.04 -12.99
N HIS A 790 -28.88 18.25 -12.02
CA HIS A 790 -29.48 18.77 -10.79
C HIS A 790 -28.66 18.35 -9.57
N TYR A 791 -28.09 19.35 -8.93
CA TYR A 791 -27.13 19.25 -7.83
C TYR A 791 -27.85 19.56 -6.53
N VAL A 792 -27.78 18.67 -5.55
CA VAL A 792 -28.43 18.85 -4.24
C VAL A 792 -27.33 19.03 -3.19
N MET A 793 -27.26 20.22 -2.60
CA MET A 793 -26.31 20.57 -1.54
C MET A 793 -27.07 20.99 -0.29
N VAL A 794 -26.95 20.19 0.77
CA VAL A 794 -27.71 20.42 1.99
C VAL A 794 -26.89 20.24 3.25
N ARG A 795 -27.11 21.05 4.28
CA ARG A 795 -26.40 20.89 5.58
C ARG A 795 -24.86 20.96 5.50
N ASN A 796 -24.29 21.56 4.47
CA ASN A 796 -22.85 21.72 4.34
C ASN A 796 -22.37 23.02 4.99
N VAL A 797 -21.13 23.03 5.46
CA VAL A 797 -20.44 24.21 5.96
C VAL A 797 -19.31 24.59 5.00
N PHE A 798 -19.29 25.85 4.57
CA PHE A 798 -18.23 26.43 3.74
C PHE A 798 -17.53 27.54 4.53
N GLN A 799 -16.20 27.49 4.61
CA GLN A 799 -15.40 28.47 5.35
C GLN A 799 -14.18 28.90 4.54
N ASN A 800 -13.99 30.21 4.37
CA ASN A 800 -12.81 30.77 3.69
C ASN A 800 -12.59 30.17 2.29
N VAL A 801 -13.62 30.28 1.44
CA VAL A 801 -13.59 29.79 0.04
C VAL A 801 -13.64 30.94 -0.93
N GLU A 802 -13.02 30.78 -2.10
CA GLU A 802 -13.11 31.78 -3.17
C GLU A 802 -14.53 31.86 -3.71
N GLN A 803 -15.11 30.70 -4.04
CA GLN A 803 -16.48 30.49 -4.50
C GLN A 803 -17.11 29.26 -3.84
N VAL A 804 -18.43 29.26 -3.66
CA VAL A 804 -19.14 28.06 -3.18
C VAL A 804 -19.55 27.16 -4.34
N ALA A 805 -20.31 27.69 -5.32
CA ALA A 805 -20.86 26.89 -6.41
C ALA A 805 -20.84 27.62 -7.76
N GLN A 806 -20.25 26.97 -8.76
CA GLN A 806 -20.37 27.34 -10.16
C GLN A 806 -21.52 26.56 -10.80
N VAL A 807 -22.58 27.22 -11.26
CA VAL A 807 -23.74 26.57 -11.90
C VAL A 807 -23.80 26.97 -13.38
N LYS A 808 -23.44 26.06 -14.29
CA LYS A 808 -23.29 26.34 -15.74
C LYS A 808 -24.16 25.41 -16.60
N GLN A 809 -24.31 25.73 -17.89
CA GLN A 809 -24.85 24.83 -18.91
C GLN A 809 -26.23 24.26 -18.58
N ASP A 810 -27.22 25.12 -18.28
CA ASP A 810 -28.59 24.73 -17.93
C ASP A 810 -28.73 23.85 -16.67
N SER A 811 -27.69 23.79 -15.83
CA SER A 811 -27.72 23.06 -14.56
C SER A 811 -28.53 23.79 -13.50
N PHE A 812 -29.04 23.06 -12.51
CA PHE A 812 -29.84 23.61 -11.42
C PHE A 812 -29.31 23.16 -10.06
N LEU A 813 -29.27 24.11 -9.12
CA LEU A 813 -28.76 23.87 -7.77
C LEU A 813 -29.90 23.93 -6.73
N THR A 814 -30.06 22.88 -5.94
CA THR A 814 -30.79 22.93 -4.67
C THR A 814 -29.79 23.18 -3.56
N PHE A 815 -29.94 24.28 -2.83
CA PHE A 815 -29.02 24.71 -1.79
C PHE A 815 -29.80 24.98 -0.50
N VAL A 816 -29.90 23.98 0.39
CA VAL A 816 -30.82 24.05 1.53
C VAL A 816 -30.11 23.85 2.86
N ASN A 817 -30.35 24.73 3.82
CA ASN A 817 -29.78 24.65 5.18
C ASN A 817 -28.25 24.51 5.19
N ASN A 818 -27.52 25.27 4.38
CA ASN A 818 -26.05 25.33 4.45
C ASN A 818 -25.60 26.55 5.28
N THR A 819 -24.39 26.49 5.84
CA THR A 819 -23.72 27.62 6.48
C THR A 819 -22.50 28.01 5.65
N VAL A 820 -22.48 29.25 5.16
CA VAL A 820 -21.43 29.79 4.29
C VAL A 820 -20.81 30.99 5.00
N VAL A 821 -19.50 30.95 5.22
CA VAL A 821 -18.77 31.94 5.98
C VAL A 821 -17.48 32.34 5.26
N ASP A 822 -17.21 33.65 5.22
CA ASP A 822 -15.98 34.23 4.65
C ASP A 822 -15.73 33.82 3.19
N VAL A 823 -16.57 34.34 2.29
CA VAL A 823 -16.43 34.10 0.83
C VAL A 823 -15.67 35.24 0.17
N LEU A 824 -14.63 34.92 -0.60
CA LEU A 824 -13.72 35.94 -1.14
C LEU A 824 -14.28 36.65 -2.39
N VAL A 825 -15.03 35.95 -3.24
CA VAL A 825 -15.55 36.50 -4.51
C VAL A 825 -17.07 36.48 -4.54
N SER A 826 -17.70 35.33 -4.73
CA SER A 826 -19.16 35.17 -4.64
C SER A 826 -19.55 33.77 -4.14
N ALA A 827 -20.78 33.59 -3.64
CA ALA A 827 -21.20 32.25 -3.19
C ALA A 827 -21.60 31.40 -4.40
N ILE A 828 -22.63 31.81 -5.13
CA ILE A 828 -23.19 31.07 -6.26
C ILE A 828 -23.11 31.95 -7.50
N TYR A 829 -22.56 31.42 -8.59
CA TYR A 829 -22.49 32.15 -9.85
C TYR A 829 -22.87 31.27 -11.03
N PHE A 830 -23.50 31.89 -12.04
CA PHE A 830 -24.24 31.13 -13.06
C PHE A 830 -23.55 31.06 -14.43
N GLN A 831 -22.33 31.57 -14.58
CA GLN A 831 -21.56 31.47 -15.82
C GLN A 831 -20.06 31.46 -15.54
N ARG A 832 -19.28 30.67 -16.29
CA ARG A 832 -17.81 30.71 -16.19
C ARG A 832 -17.26 32.11 -16.53
N PRO A 833 -16.14 32.54 -15.92
CA PRO A 833 -15.50 33.83 -16.24
C PRO A 833 -15.10 33.99 -17.72
N THR A 834 -14.85 32.87 -18.41
CA THR A 834 -14.52 32.84 -19.84
C THR A 834 -15.74 32.86 -20.77
N GLY A 835 -16.96 32.97 -20.22
CA GLY A 835 -18.22 32.81 -20.93
C GLY A 835 -18.73 31.37 -20.97
N GLY A 836 -19.90 31.14 -21.55
CA GLY A 836 -20.55 29.83 -21.64
C GLY A 836 -22.06 29.94 -21.52
N GLU A 837 -22.75 28.79 -21.51
CA GLU A 837 -24.19 28.77 -21.22
C GLU A 837 -24.42 29.00 -19.72
N PHE A 838 -25.39 29.85 -19.40
CA PHE A 838 -25.77 30.11 -18.02
C PHE A 838 -26.36 28.85 -17.37
N GLY A 839 -26.18 28.71 -16.06
CA GLY A 839 -26.99 27.80 -15.26
C GLY A 839 -28.48 28.14 -15.35
N ARG A 840 -29.33 27.11 -15.23
CA ARG A 840 -30.78 27.27 -15.22
C ARG A 840 -31.25 28.08 -14.02
N GLY A 841 -30.64 27.87 -12.85
CA GLY A 841 -31.05 28.56 -11.63
C GLY A 841 -30.63 27.86 -10.34
N ALA A 842 -31.12 28.39 -9.23
CA ALA A 842 -30.92 27.82 -7.90
C ALA A 842 -32.15 28.02 -7.00
N TYR A 843 -32.53 26.96 -6.28
CA TYR A 843 -33.45 27.03 -5.15
C TYR A 843 -32.65 27.07 -3.84
N VAL A 844 -32.72 28.20 -3.14
CA VAL A 844 -31.94 28.48 -1.94
C VAL A 844 -32.90 28.64 -0.76
N ASP A 845 -32.81 27.79 0.26
CA ASP A 845 -33.75 27.85 1.41
C ASP A 845 -33.06 27.54 2.74
N GLY A 846 -33.33 28.31 3.79
CA GLY A 846 -32.79 28.01 5.13
C GLY A 846 -31.31 28.22 5.35
N ASN A 847 -30.59 28.95 4.50
CA ASN A 847 -29.12 29.05 4.57
C ASN A 847 -28.66 30.22 5.45
N ILE A 848 -27.41 30.14 5.92
CA ILE A 848 -26.70 31.27 6.53
C ILE A 848 -25.54 31.69 5.62
N PHE A 849 -25.49 32.97 5.24
CA PHE A 849 -24.38 33.60 4.53
C PHE A 849 -23.77 34.70 5.41
N ALA A 850 -22.70 34.36 6.15
CA ALA A 850 -22.00 35.28 7.04
C ALA A 850 -20.72 35.81 6.37
N ASN A 851 -20.51 37.12 6.42
CA ASN A 851 -19.38 37.79 5.73
C ASN A 851 -19.25 37.42 4.24
N THR A 852 -20.39 37.28 3.55
CA THR A 852 -20.48 37.00 2.11
C THR A 852 -20.96 38.24 1.37
N ALA A 853 -20.05 38.97 0.73
CA ALA A 853 -20.35 40.23 0.06
C ALA A 853 -21.26 40.04 -1.17
N VAL A 854 -21.02 38.99 -1.95
CA VAL A 854 -21.79 38.64 -3.16
C VAL A 854 -22.33 37.23 -2.99
N ILE A 855 -23.65 37.05 -2.96
CA ILE A 855 -24.28 35.73 -2.83
C ILE A 855 -24.60 35.15 -4.21
N PHE A 856 -25.18 35.96 -5.10
CA PHE A 856 -25.45 35.56 -6.48
C PHE A 856 -24.68 36.45 -7.44
N ASP A 857 -24.00 35.85 -8.41
CA ASP A 857 -23.26 36.56 -9.45
C ASP A 857 -23.44 35.93 -10.84
N GLU A 858 -23.05 36.65 -11.89
CA GLU A 858 -23.06 36.18 -13.28
C GLU A 858 -24.37 35.50 -13.71
N TYR A 859 -25.51 36.16 -13.43
CA TYR A 859 -26.85 35.70 -13.81
C TYR A 859 -27.55 36.65 -14.79
N VAL A 860 -28.57 36.15 -15.48
CA VAL A 860 -29.42 36.91 -16.40
C VAL A 860 -30.87 36.91 -15.92
N GLU A 861 -31.74 37.71 -16.55
CA GLU A 861 -33.17 37.80 -16.19
C GLU A 861 -33.90 36.45 -16.27
N THR A 862 -33.43 35.53 -17.11
CA THR A 862 -34.01 34.19 -17.26
C THR A 862 -33.42 33.15 -16.31
N THR A 863 -32.39 33.49 -15.52
CA THR A 863 -31.83 32.58 -14.51
C THR A 863 -32.82 32.47 -13.35
N ASP A 864 -33.24 31.25 -13.04
CA ASP A 864 -34.30 30.98 -12.09
C ASP A 864 -33.78 30.91 -10.66
N ILE A 865 -33.72 32.06 -9.99
CA ILE A 865 -33.20 32.17 -8.62
C ILE A 865 -34.36 32.42 -7.66
N GLU A 866 -34.48 31.57 -6.65
CA GLU A 866 -35.31 31.82 -5.48
C GLU A 866 -34.48 31.65 -4.20
N MET A 867 -34.59 32.62 -3.29
CA MET A 867 -33.98 32.55 -1.96
C MET A 867 -35.03 32.77 -0.89
N ASN A 868 -35.28 31.75 -0.07
CA ASN A 868 -36.24 31.78 1.02
C ASN A 868 -35.57 31.51 2.39
N ASN A 869 -36.19 32.01 3.46
CA ASN A 869 -35.85 31.72 4.85
C ASN A 869 -34.35 31.69 5.16
N SER A 870 -33.58 32.60 4.57
CA SER A 870 -32.11 32.57 4.64
C SER A 870 -31.56 33.87 5.22
N ALA A 871 -30.47 33.77 5.99
CA ALA A 871 -29.71 34.90 6.48
C ALA A 871 -28.68 35.31 5.44
N GLY A 872 -28.69 36.58 5.02
CA GLY A 872 -27.74 37.06 4.01
C GLY A 872 -27.69 38.58 3.94
N ASN A 873 -27.43 39.11 2.74
CA ASN A 873 -27.31 40.54 2.52
C ASN A 873 -28.54 41.13 1.81
N ALA A 874 -28.62 42.47 1.80
CA ALA A 874 -29.76 43.18 1.22
C ALA A 874 -29.94 42.97 -0.29
N ALA A 875 -28.88 42.64 -1.03
CA ALA A 875 -28.96 42.38 -2.47
C ALA A 875 -29.60 41.02 -2.76
N ALA A 876 -29.32 40.00 -1.94
CA ALA A 876 -29.89 38.66 -2.12
C ALA A 876 -31.29 38.50 -1.51
N ALA A 877 -31.62 39.27 -0.45
CA ALA A 877 -32.89 39.14 0.26
C ALA A 877 -34.15 39.39 -0.60
N VAL A 878 -34.00 40.00 -1.79
CA VAL A 878 -35.10 40.30 -2.73
C VAL A 878 -35.56 39.12 -3.59
N PHE A 879 -34.79 38.03 -3.65
CA PHE A 879 -35.08 36.87 -4.50
C PHE A 879 -36.17 35.93 -3.95
N GLY A 880 -36.72 36.23 -2.78
CA GLY A 880 -37.82 35.45 -2.19
C GLY A 880 -38.29 36.03 -0.86
N THR A 881 -38.74 35.16 0.05
CA THR A 881 -39.44 35.53 1.28
C THR A 881 -38.82 34.92 2.53
N GLY A 882 -39.09 35.49 3.70
CA GLY A 882 -38.53 34.98 4.97
C GLY A 882 -37.04 35.26 5.19
N ASN A 883 -36.37 35.92 4.24
CA ASN A 883 -34.95 36.26 4.36
C ASN A 883 -34.69 37.32 5.42
N ILE A 884 -33.57 37.17 6.15
CA ILE A 884 -33.10 38.13 7.14
C ILE A 884 -31.77 38.75 6.71
N ILE A 885 -31.60 40.04 7.01
CA ILE A 885 -30.38 40.82 6.69
C ILE A 885 -29.61 41.26 7.94
N VAL A 886 -30.02 40.74 9.09
CA VAL A 886 -29.38 40.99 10.37
C VAL A 886 -28.37 39.88 10.64
N ASP A 887 -27.42 40.16 11.53
CA ASP A 887 -26.42 39.18 11.96
C ASP A 887 -27.11 37.90 12.48
N PRO A 888 -26.79 36.72 11.93
CA PRO A 888 -27.33 35.44 12.40
C PRO A 888 -26.82 35.04 13.79
N LEU A 889 -25.85 35.75 14.37
CA LEU A 889 -25.28 35.46 15.70
C LEU A 889 -24.68 34.05 15.79
N LEU A 890 -23.76 33.72 14.88
CA LEU A 890 -22.89 32.55 15.00
C LEU A 890 -21.96 32.71 16.22
N ALA A 891 -21.64 31.61 16.89
CA ALA A 891 -20.89 31.61 18.14
C ALA A 891 -19.43 32.08 17.98
N ASP A 892 -18.61 31.34 17.24
CA ASP A 892 -17.22 31.69 16.96
C ASP A 892 -16.71 31.08 15.64
N PRO A 893 -17.23 31.57 14.49
CA PRO A 893 -16.89 30.99 13.19
C PRO A 893 -15.40 31.09 12.84
N ALA A 894 -14.66 32.04 13.41
CA ALA A 894 -13.22 32.17 13.19
C ALA A 894 -12.42 30.99 13.78
N ASN A 895 -12.99 30.28 14.74
CA ASN A 895 -12.45 29.06 15.35
C ASN A 895 -13.35 27.84 15.04
N TYR A 896 -14.08 27.88 13.93
CA TYR A 896 -14.93 26.79 13.42
C TYR A 896 -16.13 26.42 14.31
N ASP A 897 -16.58 27.31 15.20
CA ASP A 897 -17.85 27.14 15.93
C ASP A 897 -19.00 27.87 15.23
N PHE A 898 -19.79 27.08 14.49
CA PHE A 898 -20.93 27.56 13.70
C PHE A 898 -22.28 27.46 14.42
N ASN A 899 -22.29 27.20 15.73
CA ASN A 899 -23.53 27.15 16.50
C ASN A 899 -24.21 28.52 16.56
N LEU A 900 -25.55 28.52 16.65
CA LEU A 900 -26.32 29.74 16.88
C LEU A 900 -26.26 30.12 18.36
N LEU A 901 -25.95 31.39 18.63
CA LEU A 901 -26.04 31.94 19.98
C LEU A 901 -27.51 32.09 20.42
N ALA A 902 -27.73 32.04 21.73
CA ALA A 902 -29.05 32.25 22.31
C ALA A 902 -29.66 33.59 21.87
N GLY A 903 -30.88 33.54 21.32
CA GLY A 903 -31.58 34.70 20.78
C GLY A 903 -31.22 35.05 19.33
N SER A 904 -30.49 34.17 18.63
CA SER A 904 -30.26 34.27 17.20
C SER A 904 -31.57 34.49 16.42
N PRO A 905 -31.59 35.44 15.46
CA PRO A 905 -32.72 35.62 14.56
C PRO A 905 -32.87 34.50 13.52
N ALA A 906 -31.89 33.59 13.43
CA ALA A 906 -31.90 32.43 12.56
C ALA A 906 -32.52 31.17 13.22
N SER A 907 -32.76 31.20 14.55
CA SER A 907 -33.33 30.08 15.28
C SER A 907 -34.83 29.91 15.01
N GLY A 908 -35.25 28.72 14.58
CA GLY A 908 -36.64 28.33 14.29
C GLY A 908 -37.29 29.07 13.12
N THR A 909 -36.50 29.76 12.30
CA THR A 909 -36.98 30.60 11.19
C THR A 909 -36.60 30.07 9.81
N GLY A 910 -35.98 28.90 9.76
CA GLY A 910 -35.69 28.16 8.53
C GLY A 910 -36.89 27.34 8.02
N PRO A 911 -36.67 26.48 7.01
CA PRO A 911 -37.72 25.74 6.32
C PRO A 911 -38.46 24.82 7.29
N ASN A 912 -39.78 24.89 7.29
CA ASN A 912 -40.63 24.10 8.20
C ASN A 912 -40.30 24.29 9.70
N GLY A 913 -39.78 25.47 10.08
CA GLY A 913 -39.55 25.85 11.48
C GLY A 913 -38.26 25.32 12.11
N VAL A 914 -37.35 24.74 11.33
CA VAL A 914 -35.99 24.41 11.78
C VAL A 914 -35.11 25.65 11.83
N ASP A 915 -33.91 25.56 12.40
CA ASP A 915 -32.94 26.66 12.37
C ASP A 915 -32.41 26.89 10.94
N MET A 916 -32.02 28.11 10.59
CA MET A 916 -31.23 28.33 9.38
C MET A 916 -29.81 27.78 9.61
N GLY A 917 -29.15 27.34 8.55
CA GLY A 917 -27.78 26.82 8.57
C GLY A 917 -27.66 25.31 8.70
N ALA A 918 -26.42 24.84 8.72
CA ALA A 918 -26.02 23.45 8.54
C ALA A 918 -26.26 22.52 9.72
N LEU A 919 -26.25 23.05 10.94
CA LEU A 919 -26.21 22.23 12.17
C LEU A 919 -27.59 21.69 12.60
N ILE A 920 -28.57 21.72 11.71
CA ILE A 920 -29.85 21.05 11.93
C ILE A 920 -29.71 19.52 11.76
N PRO A 921 -30.63 18.71 12.32
CA PRO A 921 -30.66 17.27 12.06
C PRO A 921 -30.92 16.91 10.59
N ARG A 922 -30.45 15.71 10.19
CA ARG A 922 -30.79 15.12 8.88
C ARG A 922 -32.22 14.59 8.83
N GLY A 923 -32.75 14.42 7.62
CA GLY A 923 -34.04 13.78 7.37
C GLY A 923 -35.23 14.75 7.43
N ALA A 924 -36.41 14.23 7.78
CA ALA A 924 -37.64 15.02 7.81
C ALA A 924 -37.74 15.87 9.08
N SER A 925 -38.30 17.07 8.93
CA SER A 925 -38.85 17.86 10.05
C SER A 925 -40.38 17.81 10.02
N ILE A 926 -40.99 17.94 11.19
CA ILE A 926 -42.44 18.02 11.37
C ILE A 926 -42.77 19.36 12.02
N SER A 927 -43.85 19.99 11.57
CA SER A 927 -44.42 21.17 12.22
C SER A 927 -45.95 21.17 12.09
N GLY A 928 -46.60 22.17 12.70
CA GLY A 928 -48.06 22.31 12.66
C GLY A 928 -48.79 21.47 13.69
N GLU A 929 -48.06 20.95 14.69
CA GLU A 929 -48.63 20.20 15.80
C GLU A 929 -49.69 21.03 16.54
N PRO A 930 -50.80 20.41 16.97
CA PRO A 930 -51.72 21.08 17.89
C PRO A 930 -51.00 21.38 19.22
N PRO A 931 -51.54 22.29 20.06
CA PRO A 931 -51.00 22.53 21.39
C PRO A 931 -50.81 21.22 22.17
N LEU A 932 -49.73 21.12 22.95
CA LEU A 932 -49.32 19.92 23.71
C LEU A 932 -50.46 19.27 24.52
N ILE A 933 -51.45 20.07 24.94
CA ILE A 933 -52.74 19.59 25.41
C ILE A 933 -53.81 20.16 24.48
N THR A 934 -54.51 19.28 23.78
CA THR A 934 -55.55 19.64 22.82
C THR A 934 -56.83 18.82 23.04
N THR A 935 -57.99 19.39 22.68
CA THR A 935 -59.27 18.67 22.59
C THR A 935 -59.58 18.18 21.17
N GLU A 936 -58.71 18.50 20.21
CA GLU A 936 -58.86 18.10 18.81
C GLU A 936 -58.66 16.59 18.67
N THR A 937 -59.51 15.95 17.86
CA THR A 937 -59.40 14.52 17.49
C THR A 937 -58.77 14.33 16.11
N SER A 938 -58.16 15.38 15.57
CA SER A 938 -57.51 15.43 14.27
C SER A 938 -56.29 16.34 14.33
N ALA A 939 -55.31 16.09 13.47
CA ALA A 939 -54.13 16.94 13.32
C ALA A 939 -53.69 16.98 11.86
N THR A 940 -53.29 18.15 11.38
CA THR A 940 -52.66 18.33 10.06
C THR A 940 -51.20 18.69 10.31
N LEU A 941 -50.29 17.78 9.98
CA LEU A 941 -48.86 17.98 10.22
C LEU A 941 -48.16 18.34 8.91
N ALA A 942 -47.43 19.45 8.91
CA ALA A 942 -46.57 19.84 7.81
C ALA A 942 -45.24 19.07 7.89
N ILE A 943 -44.77 18.61 6.74
CA ILE A 943 -43.53 17.86 6.60
C ILE A 943 -42.55 18.72 5.79
N GLY A 944 -41.30 18.74 6.22
CA GLY A 944 -40.22 19.45 5.57
C GLY A 944 -38.89 18.75 5.81
N GLY A 945 -37.80 19.50 5.65
CA GLY A 945 -36.44 19.01 5.85
C GLY A 945 -35.53 19.32 4.66
N PRO A 946 -34.20 19.26 4.86
CA PRO A 946 -33.20 19.73 3.90
C PRO A 946 -33.22 19.03 2.53
N ASP A 947 -33.58 17.74 2.47
CA ASP A 947 -33.65 16.96 1.22
C ASP A 947 -34.84 15.95 1.26
N LEU A 948 -36.06 16.47 1.05
CA LEU A 948 -37.29 15.68 1.13
C LEU A 948 -37.93 15.38 -0.25
N TRP A 949 -37.65 14.19 -0.79
CA TRP A 949 -38.14 13.73 -2.11
C TRP A 949 -39.38 12.83 -1.99
N GLY A 950 -39.67 12.40 -0.77
CA GLY A 950 -40.84 11.62 -0.40
C GLY A 950 -40.79 11.29 1.08
N TYR A 951 -41.87 10.76 1.62
CA TYR A 951 -41.87 10.29 3.01
C TYR A 951 -42.84 9.13 3.24
N ARG A 952 -42.65 8.44 4.36
CA ARG A 952 -43.62 7.53 4.98
C ARG A 952 -43.81 7.95 6.41
N TYR A 953 -44.97 7.68 6.97
CA TYR A 953 -45.22 7.92 8.38
C TYR A 953 -45.93 6.75 9.04
N ARG A 954 -45.85 6.66 10.36
CA ARG A 954 -46.67 5.77 11.18
C ARG A 954 -47.11 6.49 12.44
N VAL A 955 -48.25 6.05 12.97
CA VAL A 955 -48.84 6.60 14.19
C VAL A 955 -48.85 5.50 15.26
N ASP A 956 -48.41 5.84 16.47
CA ASP A 956 -48.43 4.97 17.67
C ASP A 956 -47.77 3.59 17.47
N GLY A 957 -46.65 3.55 16.73
CA GLY A 957 -45.95 2.30 16.43
C GLY A 957 -46.68 1.36 15.48
N GLY A 958 -47.76 1.82 14.83
CA GLY A 958 -48.51 1.08 13.82
C GLY A 958 -47.72 0.82 12.52
N ALA A 959 -48.43 0.34 11.51
CA ALA A 959 -47.85 0.10 10.18
C ALA A 959 -47.44 1.42 9.50
N TRP A 960 -46.40 1.36 8.68
CA TRP A 960 -46.03 2.47 7.79
C TRP A 960 -47.13 2.75 6.77
N SER A 961 -47.34 4.02 6.50
CA SER A 961 -48.12 4.48 5.35
C SER A 961 -47.49 4.00 4.04
N SER A 962 -48.28 4.03 2.96
CA SER A 962 -47.70 4.05 1.62
C SER A 962 -46.75 5.24 1.47
N PRO A 963 -45.70 5.16 0.61
CA PRO A 963 -44.90 6.31 0.23
C PRO A 963 -45.79 7.47 -0.22
N VAL A 964 -45.50 8.66 0.28
CA VAL A 964 -46.03 9.93 -0.20
C VAL A 964 -44.91 10.61 -0.98
N ASP A 965 -45.10 10.83 -2.28
CA ASP A 965 -44.10 11.49 -3.12
C ASP A 965 -44.24 13.02 -2.99
N VAL A 966 -43.09 13.72 -2.96
CA VAL A 966 -43.03 15.18 -3.08
C VAL A 966 -43.00 15.52 -4.57
N ALA A 967 -43.85 16.46 -5.01
CA ALA A 967 -43.85 16.92 -6.40
C ALA A 967 -42.80 18.04 -6.58
N ASN A 968 -42.04 17.99 -7.69
CA ASN A 968 -40.95 18.91 -8.02
C ASN A 968 -39.98 19.16 -6.86
N PRO A 969 -39.47 18.11 -6.21
CA PRO A 969 -38.67 18.29 -5.00
C PRO A 969 -37.36 19.03 -5.32
N GLY A 970 -36.95 19.93 -4.42
CA GLY A 970 -35.74 20.72 -4.58
C GLY A 970 -35.86 21.93 -5.50
N THR A 971 -37.06 22.26 -5.98
CA THR A 971 -37.30 23.46 -6.78
C THR A 971 -38.28 24.38 -6.07
N LYS A 972 -38.39 25.62 -6.58
CA LYS A 972 -39.40 26.58 -6.12
C LYS A 972 -40.86 26.11 -6.28
N GLU A 973 -41.10 25.16 -7.18
CA GLU A 973 -42.43 24.55 -7.40
C GLU A 973 -42.68 23.33 -6.53
N GLN A 974 -41.86 23.11 -5.49
CA GLN A 974 -41.99 21.98 -4.59
C GLN A 974 -43.34 21.98 -3.88
N VAL A 975 -44.02 20.83 -3.91
CA VAL A 975 -45.28 20.62 -3.18
C VAL A 975 -45.13 19.39 -2.29
N ILE A 976 -45.13 19.64 -0.97
CA ILE A 976 -45.05 18.60 0.06
C ILE A 976 -46.46 18.38 0.62
N PRO A 977 -47.08 17.20 0.41
CA PRO A 977 -48.36 16.90 1.04
C PRO A 977 -48.23 16.82 2.56
N SER A 978 -49.18 17.41 3.30
CA SER A 978 -49.28 17.27 4.75
C SER A 978 -49.75 15.87 5.16
N ILE A 979 -49.43 15.48 6.39
CA ILE A 979 -50.05 14.31 7.04
C ILE A 979 -51.38 14.74 7.63
N GLU A 980 -52.46 14.11 7.19
CA GLU A 980 -53.81 14.33 7.71
C GLU A 980 -54.20 13.19 8.66
N LEU A 981 -54.28 13.49 9.96
CA LEU A 981 -54.72 12.55 10.99
C LEU A 981 -56.16 12.85 11.42
N ALA A 982 -56.96 11.80 11.58
CA ALA A 982 -58.34 11.88 12.04
C ALA A 982 -58.64 10.76 13.04
N ASP A 983 -59.74 10.91 13.79
CA ASP A 983 -60.25 9.95 14.76
C ASP A 983 -59.23 9.57 15.86
N LEU A 984 -58.37 10.50 16.26
CA LEU A 984 -57.42 10.33 17.36
C LEU A 984 -58.18 10.14 18.69
N GLY A 985 -57.86 9.06 19.39
CA GLY A 985 -58.46 8.73 20.68
C GLY A 985 -57.92 9.60 21.82
N PRO A 986 -58.52 9.55 23.02
CA PRO A 986 -57.92 10.18 24.19
C PRO A 986 -56.58 9.53 24.54
N GLY A 987 -55.49 10.30 24.52
CA GLY A 987 -54.16 9.80 24.88
C GLY A 987 -53.02 10.64 24.30
N THR A 988 -51.79 10.18 24.53
CA THR A 988 -50.61 10.69 23.81
C THR A 988 -50.49 9.92 22.50
N HIS A 989 -50.36 10.64 21.40
CA HIS A 989 -50.11 10.09 20.08
C HIS A 989 -48.70 10.44 19.63
N GLN A 990 -48.01 9.49 18.99
CA GLN A 990 -46.67 9.68 18.43
C GLN A 990 -46.70 9.46 16.92
N VAL A 991 -46.09 10.37 16.17
CA VAL A 991 -45.91 10.29 14.72
C VAL A 991 -44.43 10.16 14.39
N VAL A 992 -44.11 9.12 13.63
CA VAL A 992 -42.74 8.89 13.14
C VAL A 992 -42.70 8.99 11.63
N VAL A 993 -41.79 9.80 11.09
CA VAL A 993 -41.57 9.97 9.64
C VAL A 993 -40.23 9.38 9.22
N LEU A 994 -40.24 8.74 8.05
CA LEU A 994 -39.08 8.34 7.26
C LEU A 994 -39.03 9.21 6.01
N ALA A 995 -37.97 9.99 5.83
CA ALA A 995 -37.73 10.78 4.63
C ALA A 995 -37.08 9.92 3.55
N ARG A 996 -37.46 10.11 2.28
CA ARG A 996 -36.70 9.64 1.12
C ARG A 996 -35.92 10.82 0.56
N THR A 997 -34.61 10.68 0.44
CA THR A 997 -33.68 11.70 -0.08
C THR A 997 -33.54 11.64 -1.59
N SER A 998 -32.82 12.59 -2.17
CA SER A 998 -32.58 12.70 -3.61
C SER A 998 -31.95 11.47 -4.27
N PRO A 999 -31.08 10.67 -3.61
CA PRO A 999 -30.59 9.40 -4.15
C PRO A 999 -31.63 8.26 -4.10
N GLY A 1000 -32.79 8.48 -3.45
CA GLY A 1000 -33.81 7.46 -3.23
C GLY A 1000 -33.66 6.65 -1.95
N VAL A 1001 -32.71 7.01 -1.08
CA VAL A 1001 -32.44 6.35 0.21
C VAL A 1001 -33.44 6.84 1.28
N TRP A 1002 -33.83 5.94 2.18
CA TRP A 1002 -34.77 6.25 3.27
C TRP A 1002 -34.02 6.50 4.59
N HIS A 1003 -34.25 7.66 5.20
CA HIS A 1003 -33.64 8.06 6.47
C HIS A 1003 -34.70 8.28 7.55
N TRP A 1004 -34.35 7.88 8.78
CA TRP A 1004 -35.13 8.21 9.97
C TRP A 1004 -35.06 9.69 10.26
N GLN A 1005 -36.18 10.25 10.73
CA GLN A 1005 -36.11 11.49 11.50
C GLN A 1005 -35.34 11.24 12.80
N SER A 1006 -34.50 12.19 13.18
CA SER A 1006 -33.67 12.14 14.38
C SER A 1006 -34.47 11.99 15.68
N THR A 1007 -35.67 12.58 15.75
CA THR A 1007 -36.55 12.51 16.93
C THR A 1007 -38.02 12.28 16.53
N PRO A 1008 -38.72 11.27 17.10
CA PRO A 1008 -40.17 11.12 17.05
C PRO A 1008 -40.94 12.37 17.51
N THR A 1009 -41.96 12.79 16.75
CA THR A 1009 -42.87 13.89 17.12
C THR A 1009 -44.07 13.35 17.89
#